data_AF-A0A3L7TLT6-F1
#
_entry.id   AF-A0A3L7TLT6-F1
#
_cell.length_a   1.000
_cell.length_b   1.000
_cell.length_c   1.000
_cell.angle_alpha   90.00
_cell.angle_beta   90.00
_cell.angle_gamma   90.00
#
_symmetry.space_group_name_H-M   'P 1'
#
loop_
_entity.id
_entity.type
_entity.pdbx_description
1 polymer ?
#
loop_
_entity_poly.entity_id
_entity_poly.type
_entity_poly.pdbx_seq_one_letter_code
_entity_poly.pdbx_strand_id
1 'polypeptide(L)'
;MNTTPSVRSVREAIIDQARQTQRDDVAMDAMRNKVAACVHGVRRAIDRSSDFAARGLIGEAAALGDDFPDLARQADALCSLPTSDPAIARMWTEEIDIQGIAFPLPTRAEVDTLASYSSRAAQHRTLLDALRVSALRGEPLGARLRILRRLRVADERNRMWLDQIEILEQEWIKRIAELRHRTDVRREELDEALEALEANEWVASVPRGLKEEILAKVKPLRADEAVERYRMLAAEVHDAAGRMDREDLLRLEGAWALVYHETGRMPEESLAAGVATAFEWLTRLDAAEQALDAFNAITETLERMLLERRSVDDVARQIALLQDCALPAPEGLLDRARSYIADDAERVRRHHRVVLVSAVLGAIVLSVAGALAIRSHSESSRIASERESLHGHIEAGDASRAHALAEQIRAGGDVHEAQMLATLEREAVLFAQWSARSAEIDAMIEASVAELKTEITRARAAALQRILSDASSGASSPQLTALDAAERARLEKVALLDDAAHEAANTALATADAQLRAWALPDKWTDSEQLAPERWKEYQATLERVAQDLATVRQQIDGFDGGSARVEIRSEAVQSRLNEASSRFDTLNAALLDLRAEQLCRAVSIEQDFIVRLEAALTEHSGVLARQGRLADFEHAKDFGPAWISIGAWRDEYRPRLAVILGADLALTANAADAARACVLLQEFNANHPASPYRSRIDALISNLDPNAAAERWLPQRIALELGDERLANIEVVPITKGRRFYRRPSVDPAAPSVQMLPCNRALKNIADVLEDPEKLSSILAVSAREVVGQTKPSTISRAWSGAQSSLEEGKPYEASTILVQLLSKVSQASDEEPIFQLRALRIATAATLRSGNAPVQVELALRQWIASLKELAPDAELADWVRAGYDNSANFTTASKQAQEALKRFPDLQQASAHAATAQQTEAKFLVALAPVGVVAPAGATGGSREIVGSKYSGPLVIAVNSEGTVNFIDAVAANGAINTGGWELPKGPMIVFRRIP
;
A
#
# COMPACT_ATOMS: atom_id res chain seq x y z
N MET A 1 21.55 8.12 32.66
CA MET A 1 21.29 9.41 31.98
C MET A 1 21.87 10.51 32.86
N ASN A 2 22.93 11.19 32.42
CA ASN A 2 23.44 12.37 33.13
C ASN A 2 22.38 13.48 33.02
N THR A 3 21.85 13.93 34.15
CA THR A 3 20.87 15.01 34.21
C THR A 3 21.54 16.30 33.72
N THR A 4 21.21 16.71 32.49
CA THR A 4 21.66 18.01 31.97
C THR A 4 21.07 19.10 32.88
N PRO A 5 21.88 20.02 33.44
CA PRO A 5 21.38 21.09 34.29
C PRO A 5 20.36 21.94 33.52
N SER A 6 19.26 22.34 34.17
CA SER A 6 18.29 23.24 33.54
C SER A 6 18.85 24.66 33.41
N VAL A 7 18.49 25.37 32.34
CA VAL A 7 18.90 26.78 32.14
C VAL A 7 18.46 27.66 33.32
N ARG A 8 17.31 27.35 33.92
CA ARG A 8 16.83 28.02 35.15
C ARG A 8 17.77 27.81 36.33
N SER A 9 18.22 26.57 36.57
CA SER A 9 19.17 26.27 37.65
C SER A 9 20.53 26.96 37.43
N VAL A 10 20.98 27.05 36.17
CA VAL A 10 22.19 27.79 35.81
C VAL A 10 21.99 29.29 36.05
N ARG A 11 20.86 29.86 35.64
CA ARG A 11 20.51 31.26 35.86
C ARG A 11 20.49 31.63 37.36
N GLU A 12 19.82 30.81 38.17
CA GLU A 12 19.75 31.00 39.63
C GLU A 12 21.14 30.92 40.26
N ALA A 13 21.98 29.95 39.86
CA ALA A 13 23.35 29.84 40.35
C ALA A 13 24.21 31.07 39.99
N ILE A 14 24.05 31.64 38.79
CA ILE A 14 24.77 32.86 38.38
C ILE A 14 24.30 34.06 39.21
N ILE A 15 23.00 34.21 39.43
CA ILE A 15 22.43 35.31 40.24
C ILE A 15 22.89 35.21 41.70
N ASP A 16 22.85 34.01 42.28
CA ASP A 16 23.27 33.79 43.67
C ASP A 16 24.75 34.12 43.85
N GLN A 17 25.58 33.77 42.86
CA GLN A 17 27.00 34.10 42.89
C GLN A 17 27.25 35.61 42.67
N ALA A 18 26.48 36.26 41.79
CA ALA A 18 26.56 37.71 41.56
C ALA A 18 26.18 38.55 42.81
N ARG A 19 25.43 37.96 43.75
CA ARG A 19 24.99 38.62 45.00
C ARG A 19 25.99 38.47 46.15
N GLN A 20 26.97 37.58 46.04
CA GLN A 20 27.97 37.37 47.08
C GLN A 20 29.00 38.51 47.09
N THR A 21 29.24 39.08 48.26
CA THR A 21 30.21 40.18 48.46
C THR A 21 31.67 39.70 48.53
N GLN A 22 31.90 38.39 48.71
CA GLN A 22 33.23 37.76 48.72
C GLN A 22 33.32 36.70 47.61
N ARG A 23 34.44 36.69 46.89
CA ARG A 23 34.74 35.76 45.81
C ARG A 23 35.11 34.39 46.39
N ASP A 24 34.34 33.35 46.04
CA ASP A 24 34.63 31.95 46.30
C ASP A 24 35.01 31.25 44.99
N ASP A 25 36.31 30.98 44.79
CA ASP A 25 36.82 30.38 43.55
C ASP A 25 36.28 28.95 43.31
N VAL A 26 35.98 28.20 44.38
CA VAL A 26 35.43 26.83 44.25
C VAL A 26 33.99 26.87 43.76
N ALA A 27 33.18 27.79 44.28
CA ALA A 27 31.81 28.00 43.83
C ALA A 27 31.77 28.51 42.38
N MET A 28 32.70 29.38 42.00
CA MET A 28 32.86 29.89 40.64
C MET A 28 33.17 28.79 39.62
N ASP A 29 34.10 27.89 39.94
CA ASP A 29 34.43 26.76 39.06
C ASP A 29 33.29 25.74 38.97
N ALA A 30 32.57 25.50 40.08
CA ALA A 30 31.36 24.67 40.06
C ALA A 30 30.25 25.28 39.18
N MET A 31 30.07 26.60 39.22
CA MET A 31 29.13 27.33 38.37
C MET A 31 29.53 27.24 36.89
N ARG A 32 30.80 27.47 36.54
CA ARG A 32 31.32 27.33 35.16
C ARG A 32 31.10 25.91 34.62
N ASN A 33 31.37 24.89 35.42
CA ASN A 33 31.13 23.50 35.03
C ASN A 33 29.65 23.20 34.80
N LYS A 34 28.75 23.80 35.58
CA LYS A 34 27.29 23.70 35.36
C LYS A 34 26.85 24.39 34.07
N VAL A 35 27.37 25.59 33.77
CA VAL A 35 27.12 26.29 32.50
C VAL A 35 27.60 25.45 31.33
N ALA A 36 28.84 24.94 31.39
CA ALA A 36 29.43 24.11 30.35
C ALA A 36 28.62 22.83 30.08
N ALA A 37 28.21 22.13 31.13
CA ALA A 37 27.39 20.92 31.02
C ALA A 37 26.00 21.21 30.42
N CYS A 38 25.39 22.34 30.77
CA CYS A 38 24.11 22.78 30.21
C CYS A 38 24.25 23.12 28.71
N VAL A 39 25.22 23.96 28.34
CA VAL A 39 25.49 24.34 26.96
C VAL A 39 25.79 23.12 26.09
N HIS A 40 26.67 22.22 26.57
CA HIS A 40 27.04 21.02 25.82
C HIS A 40 25.84 20.06 25.64
N GLY A 41 25.01 19.90 26.68
CA GLY A 41 23.82 19.06 26.62
C GLY A 41 22.78 19.57 25.63
N VAL A 42 22.48 20.88 25.68
CA VAL A 42 21.55 21.54 24.73
C VAL A 42 22.12 21.48 23.31
N ARG A 43 23.38 21.86 23.08
CA ARG A 43 24.01 21.82 21.74
C ARG A 43 23.96 20.43 21.12
N ARG A 44 24.31 19.40 21.89
CA ARG A 44 24.24 18.00 21.44
C ARG A 44 22.82 17.55 21.10
N ALA A 45 21.80 18.12 21.73
CA ALA A 45 20.41 17.86 21.38
C ALA A 45 20.01 18.61 20.10
N ILE A 46 20.43 19.86 19.92
CA ILE A 46 20.23 20.64 18.68
C ILE A 46 20.87 19.94 17.48
N ASP A 47 22.12 19.48 17.61
CA ASP A 47 22.84 18.80 16.53
C ASP A 47 22.14 17.49 16.16
N ARG A 48 21.62 16.74 17.14
CA ARG A 48 20.85 15.50 16.89
C ARG A 48 19.51 15.77 16.21
N SER A 49 18.77 16.79 16.66
CA SER A 49 17.50 17.17 16.02
C SER A 49 17.74 17.62 14.58
N SER A 50 18.84 18.36 14.34
CA SER A 50 19.25 18.79 13.01
C SER A 50 19.71 17.64 12.11
N ASP A 51 20.42 16.64 12.64
CA ASP A 51 20.79 15.42 11.89
C ASP A 51 19.55 14.61 11.49
N PHE A 52 18.58 14.45 12.39
CA PHE A 52 17.31 13.81 12.04
C PHE A 52 16.57 14.57 10.95
N ALA A 53 16.42 15.90 11.08
CA ALA A 53 15.81 16.72 10.04
C ALA A 53 16.57 16.67 8.71
N ALA A 54 17.91 16.61 8.75
CA ALA A 54 18.73 16.49 7.54
C ALA A 54 18.53 15.15 6.81
N ARG A 55 18.19 14.08 7.54
CA ARG A 55 17.88 12.75 7.00
C ARG A 55 16.41 12.57 6.61
N GLY A 56 15.57 13.61 6.71
CA GLY A 56 14.13 13.51 6.43
C GLY A 56 13.32 12.85 7.55
N LEU A 57 13.89 12.74 8.76
CA LEU A 57 13.25 12.18 9.96
C LEU A 57 12.67 13.33 10.80
N ILE A 58 11.73 14.09 10.20
CA ILE A 58 11.16 15.30 10.81
C ILE A 58 10.36 14.97 12.07
N GLY A 59 9.71 13.80 12.12
CA GLY A 59 8.96 13.34 13.30
C GLY A 59 9.88 13.07 14.49
N GLU A 60 11.02 12.45 14.25
CA GLU A 60 12.06 12.16 15.24
C GLU A 60 12.78 13.44 15.69
N ALA A 61 12.99 14.39 14.76
CA ALA A 61 13.53 15.72 15.07
C ALA A 61 12.60 16.50 16.01
N ALA A 62 11.28 16.45 15.76
CA ALA A 62 10.26 17.08 16.60
C ALA A 62 10.11 16.35 17.95
N ALA A 63 10.06 15.02 17.96
CA ALA A 63 9.98 14.23 19.20
C ALA A 63 11.18 14.47 20.11
N LEU A 64 12.39 14.62 19.57
CA LEU A 64 13.57 14.99 20.35
C LEU A 64 13.45 16.42 20.93
N GLY A 65 12.75 17.31 20.24
CA GLY A 65 12.40 18.65 20.72
C GLY A 65 11.41 18.63 21.89
N ASP A 66 10.48 17.67 21.89
CA ASP A 66 9.47 17.49 22.93
C ASP A 66 9.99 16.69 24.14
N ASP A 67 10.79 15.64 23.91
CA ASP A 67 11.34 14.73 24.93
C ASP A 67 12.50 15.35 25.73
N PHE A 68 13.26 16.26 25.13
CA PHE A 68 14.20 17.10 25.85
C PHE A 68 13.43 18.33 26.31
N PRO A 69 13.30 18.63 27.62
CA PRO A 69 12.27 19.53 28.14
C PRO A 69 12.16 20.82 27.33
N ASP A 70 11.19 20.89 26.40
CA ASP A 70 11.07 21.90 25.34
C ASP A 70 12.44 22.44 24.85
N LEU A 71 13.13 21.66 24.02
CA LEU A 71 14.49 21.97 23.55
C LEU A 71 14.59 23.37 22.92
N ALA A 72 13.57 23.78 22.17
CA ALA A 72 13.51 25.09 21.54
C ALA A 72 13.49 26.20 22.61
N ARG A 73 12.67 26.04 23.65
CA ARG A 73 12.62 26.96 24.79
C ARG A 73 13.90 26.97 25.62
N GLN A 74 14.55 25.82 25.82
CA GLN A 74 15.86 25.79 26.49
C GLN A 74 16.94 26.47 25.66
N ALA A 75 16.95 26.24 24.34
CA ALA A 75 17.87 26.89 23.43
C ALA A 75 17.64 28.41 23.39
N ASP A 76 16.39 28.87 23.41
CA ASP A 76 16.01 30.29 23.50
C ASP A 76 16.44 30.94 24.82
N ALA A 77 16.17 30.25 25.93
CA ALA A 77 16.58 30.69 27.26
C ALA A 77 18.10 30.76 27.40
N LEU A 78 18.83 29.83 26.76
CA LEU A 78 20.29 29.80 26.77
C LEU A 78 20.90 30.86 25.82
N CYS A 79 20.28 31.11 24.66
CA CYS A 79 20.64 32.17 23.74
C CYS A 79 20.49 33.56 24.38
N SER A 80 19.45 33.76 25.20
CA SER A 80 19.17 35.03 25.88
C SER A 80 19.80 35.15 27.26
N LEU A 81 20.37 34.07 27.81
CA LEU A 81 20.92 34.01 29.16
C LEU A 81 21.95 35.13 29.46
N PRO A 82 22.94 35.41 28.60
CA PRO A 82 23.96 36.44 28.86
C PRO A 82 23.35 37.85 29.02
N THR A 83 22.20 38.11 28.40
CA THR A 83 21.51 39.40 28.39
C THR A 83 20.27 39.43 29.29
N SER A 84 19.96 38.33 29.97
CA SER A 84 18.68 38.16 30.67
C SER A 84 18.55 39.00 31.96
N ASP A 85 19.67 39.42 32.56
CA ASP A 85 19.71 40.24 33.77
C ASP A 85 21.02 41.06 33.81
N PRO A 86 21.03 42.32 34.28
CA PRO A 86 22.25 43.13 34.40
C PRO A 86 23.34 42.54 35.30
N ALA A 87 22.97 41.74 36.31
CA ALA A 87 23.92 41.02 37.15
C ALA A 87 24.53 39.83 36.41
N ILE A 88 23.73 39.11 35.62
CA ILE A 88 24.20 38.01 34.77
C ILE A 88 25.11 38.55 33.67
N ALA A 89 24.75 39.65 33.00
CA ALA A 89 25.58 40.23 31.94
C ALA A 89 26.98 40.62 32.43
N ARG A 90 27.07 41.19 33.63
CA ARG A 90 28.34 41.48 34.31
C ARG A 90 29.10 40.20 34.63
N MET A 91 28.50 39.24 35.33
CA MET A 91 29.14 37.95 35.62
C MET A 91 29.56 37.18 34.36
N TRP A 92 28.78 37.27 33.29
CA TRP A 92 29.04 36.58 32.05
C TRP A 92 30.31 37.11 31.39
N THR A 93 30.41 38.43 31.26
CA THR A 93 31.57 39.13 30.69
C THR A 93 32.80 39.12 31.60
N GLU A 94 32.61 39.23 32.92
CA GLU A 94 33.69 39.35 33.90
C GLU A 94 34.23 38.02 34.42
N GLU A 95 33.47 36.91 34.33
CA GLU A 95 33.89 35.66 34.96
C GLU A 95 33.58 34.39 34.17
N ILE A 96 32.64 34.41 33.22
CA ILE A 96 32.29 33.21 32.43
C ILE A 96 33.05 33.19 31.10
N ASP A 97 33.23 34.35 30.45
CA ASP A 97 33.85 34.49 29.13
C ASP A 97 35.37 34.83 29.17
N ILE A 98 35.94 35.08 30.36
CA ILE A 98 37.32 35.58 30.54
C ILE A 98 38.44 34.60 30.17
N GLN A 99 38.16 33.29 30.06
CA GLN A 99 39.21 32.30 29.77
C GLN A 99 39.40 31.94 28.28
N GLY A 100 38.78 32.67 27.34
CA GLY A 100 38.99 32.43 25.90
C GLY A 100 38.37 31.13 25.37
N ILE A 101 37.54 30.46 26.18
CA ILE A 101 36.70 29.33 25.76
C ILE A 101 35.30 29.89 25.55
N ALA A 102 35.06 30.46 24.37
CA ALA A 102 33.72 30.91 24.00
C ALA A 102 32.77 29.71 24.00
N PHE A 103 31.77 29.73 24.88
CA PHE A 103 30.71 28.72 24.86
C PHE A 103 29.91 28.87 23.54
N PRO A 104 29.76 27.81 22.73
CA PRO A 104 29.00 27.88 21.50
C PRO A 104 27.50 27.88 21.82
N LEU A 105 26.98 29.06 22.19
CA LEU A 105 25.57 29.26 22.49
C LEU A 105 24.72 29.01 21.24
N PRO A 106 23.47 28.54 21.41
CA PRO A 106 22.51 28.44 20.31
C PRO A 106 22.31 29.81 19.66
N THR A 107 22.27 29.84 18.33
CA THR A 107 21.93 31.04 17.57
C THR A 107 20.40 31.20 17.46
N ARG A 108 19.93 32.42 17.17
CA ARG A 108 18.51 32.66 16.96
C ARG A 108 17.94 31.83 15.80
N ALA A 109 18.71 31.70 14.71
CA ALA A 109 18.32 30.88 13.57
C ALA A 109 18.13 29.40 13.94
N GLU A 110 18.99 28.85 14.81
CA GLU A 110 18.85 27.47 15.29
C GLU A 110 17.60 27.30 16.17
N VAL A 111 17.30 28.27 17.05
CA VAL A 111 16.08 28.27 17.87
C VAL A 111 14.83 28.29 17.00
N ASP A 112 14.76 29.20 16.02
CA ASP A 112 13.62 29.31 15.12
C ASP A 112 13.46 28.03 14.26
N THR A 113 14.57 27.42 13.86
CA THR A 113 14.57 26.15 13.12
C THR A 113 14.02 25.00 13.97
N LEU A 114 14.42 24.89 15.24
CA LEU A 114 13.91 23.86 16.16
C LEU A 114 12.41 24.02 16.40
N ALA A 115 11.95 25.25 16.61
CA ALA A 115 10.52 25.55 16.78
C ALA A 115 9.70 25.17 15.52
N SER A 116 10.29 25.29 14.33
CA SER A 116 9.63 24.92 13.08
C SER A 116 9.42 23.41 12.91
N TYR A 117 10.22 22.56 13.56
CA TYR A 117 10.14 21.11 13.39
C TYR A 117 8.80 20.53 13.85
N SER A 118 8.23 21.01 14.97
CA SER A 118 6.94 20.53 15.45
C SER A 118 5.80 20.89 14.48
N SER A 119 5.81 22.10 13.91
CA SER A 119 4.84 22.50 12.88
C SER A 119 4.97 21.69 11.60
N ARG A 120 6.21 21.44 11.14
CA ARG A 120 6.49 20.60 9.97
C ARG A 120 6.08 19.16 10.20
N ALA A 121 6.34 18.61 11.39
CA ALA A 121 5.92 17.27 11.78
C ALA A 121 4.39 17.13 11.82
N ALA A 122 3.67 18.14 12.32
CA ALA A 122 2.21 18.15 12.31
C ALA A 122 1.65 18.14 10.87
N GLN A 123 2.18 19.00 10.00
CA GLN A 123 1.81 19.02 8.58
C GLN A 123 2.10 17.68 7.89
N HIS A 124 3.27 17.09 8.16
CA HIS A 124 3.64 15.75 7.67
C HIS A 124 2.66 14.68 8.14
N ARG A 125 2.27 14.72 9.42
CA ARG A 125 1.33 13.77 9.99
C ARG A 125 -0.04 13.85 9.32
N THR A 126 -0.55 15.07 9.08
CA THR A 126 -1.81 15.26 8.36
C THR A 126 -1.77 14.67 6.95
N LEU A 127 -0.68 14.90 6.22
CA LEU A 127 -0.52 14.34 4.87
C LEU A 127 -0.34 12.81 4.88
N LEU A 128 0.35 12.25 5.88
CA LEU A 128 0.49 10.81 6.06
C LEU A 128 -0.84 10.15 6.41
N ASP A 129 -1.62 10.77 7.28
CA ASP A 129 -2.95 10.27 7.64
C ASP A 129 -3.89 10.36 6.43
N ALA A 130 -3.82 11.44 5.63
CA ALA A 130 -4.54 11.52 4.36
C ALA A 130 -4.15 10.41 3.38
N LEU A 131 -2.84 10.10 3.26
CA LEU A 131 -2.37 9.00 2.42
C LEU A 131 -2.88 7.65 2.91
N ARG A 132 -2.83 7.40 4.23
CA ARG A 132 -3.36 6.18 4.85
C ARG A 132 -4.85 6.03 4.60
N VAL A 133 -5.62 7.09 4.82
CA VAL A 133 -7.08 7.09 4.57
C VAL A 133 -7.36 6.82 3.09
N SER A 134 -6.64 7.47 2.18
CA SER A 134 -6.78 7.26 0.73
C SER A 134 -6.47 5.82 0.32
N ALA A 135 -5.42 5.21 0.90
CA ALA A 135 -5.08 3.80 0.68
C ALA A 135 -6.12 2.84 1.25
N LEU A 136 -6.60 3.08 2.48
CA LEU A 136 -7.64 2.25 3.13
C LEU A 136 -8.99 2.32 2.40
N ARG A 137 -9.33 3.47 1.81
CA ARG A 137 -10.54 3.67 1.00
C ARG A 137 -10.43 3.08 -0.41
N GLY A 138 -9.26 2.60 -0.81
CA GLY A 138 -9.02 2.12 -2.18
C GLY A 138 -9.14 3.22 -3.24
N GLU A 139 -8.79 4.46 -2.89
CA GLU A 139 -8.88 5.59 -3.83
C GLU A 139 -7.94 5.39 -5.05
N PRO A 140 -8.28 6.00 -6.20
CA PRO A 140 -7.50 5.88 -7.43
C PRO A 140 -6.03 6.24 -7.23
N LEU A 141 -5.14 5.58 -7.98
CA LEU A 141 -3.68 5.78 -7.89
C LEU A 141 -3.30 7.26 -8.04
N GLY A 142 -3.98 8.01 -8.91
CA GLY A 142 -3.75 9.45 -9.08
C GLY A 142 -4.03 10.30 -7.83
N ALA A 143 -5.02 9.93 -7.00
CA ALA A 143 -5.28 10.61 -5.72
C ALA A 143 -4.14 10.38 -4.73
N ARG A 144 -3.68 9.12 -4.61
CA ARG A 144 -2.55 8.73 -3.76
C ARG A 144 -1.24 9.37 -4.20
N LEU A 145 -0.97 9.41 -5.51
CA LEU A 145 0.21 10.07 -6.08
C LEU A 145 0.22 11.58 -5.81
N ARG A 146 -0.91 12.27 -5.88
CA ARG A 146 -1.00 13.70 -5.50
C ARG A 146 -0.61 13.93 -4.05
N ILE A 147 -1.04 13.07 -3.13
CA ILE A 147 -0.68 13.18 -1.70
C ILE A 147 0.80 12.89 -1.50
N LEU A 148 1.34 11.86 -2.15
CA LEU A 148 2.77 11.54 -2.09
C LEU A 148 3.67 12.65 -2.67
N ARG A 149 3.26 13.28 -3.77
CA ARG A 149 3.97 14.44 -4.33
C ARG A 149 3.96 15.62 -3.35
N ARG A 150 2.85 15.86 -2.64
CA ARG A 150 2.80 16.86 -1.55
C ARG A 150 3.70 16.51 -0.37
N LEU A 151 3.75 15.23 0.03
CA LEU A 151 4.70 14.75 1.06
C LEU A 151 6.15 14.96 0.63
N ARG A 152 6.47 14.67 -0.63
CA ARG A 152 7.80 14.92 -1.19
C ARG A 152 8.16 16.41 -1.20
N VAL A 153 7.23 17.30 -1.54
CA VAL A 153 7.48 18.76 -1.49
C VAL A 153 7.70 19.23 -0.04
N ALA A 154 6.99 18.66 0.93
CA ALA A 154 7.17 18.99 2.34
C ALA A 154 8.50 18.45 2.92
N ASP A 155 9.04 17.37 2.34
CA ASP A 155 10.29 16.72 2.75
C ASP A 155 11.08 16.18 1.55
N GLU A 156 11.69 17.11 0.82
CA GLU A 156 12.42 16.82 -0.42
C GLU A 156 13.65 15.91 -0.21
N ARG A 157 14.18 15.86 1.02
CA ARG A 157 15.39 15.10 1.36
C ARG A 157 15.12 13.62 1.59
N ASN A 158 13.87 13.25 1.88
CA ASN A 158 13.51 11.88 2.15
C ASN A 158 13.27 11.10 0.86
N ARG A 159 14.28 10.32 0.48
CA ARG A 159 14.28 9.51 -0.75
C ARG A 159 13.21 8.41 -0.74
N MET A 160 12.71 8.01 0.42
CA MET A 160 11.62 7.02 0.51
C MET A 160 10.36 7.49 -0.24
N TRP A 161 10.05 8.79 -0.23
CA TRP A 161 8.89 9.31 -0.97
C TRP A 161 9.07 9.18 -2.47
N LEU A 162 10.29 9.36 -2.97
CA LEU A 162 10.63 9.14 -4.37
C LEU A 162 10.45 7.68 -4.76
N ASP A 163 10.96 6.75 -3.95
CA ASP A 163 10.83 5.31 -4.21
C ASP A 163 9.36 4.86 -4.19
N GLN A 164 8.55 5.39 -3.26
CA GLN A 164 7.10 5.10 -3.20
C GLN A 164 6.32 5.68 -4.38
N ILE A 165 6.66 6.90 -4.82
CA ILE A 165 6.10 7.48 -6.04
C ILE A 165 6.45 6.60 -7.24
N GLU A 166 7.71 6.17 -7.36
CA GLU A 166 8.17 5.33 -8.46
C GLU A 166 7.41 3.99 -8.53
N ILE A 167 7.20 3.31 -7.38
CA ILE A 167 6.46 2.04 -7.32
C ILE A 167 5.02 2.21 -7.83
N LEU A 168 4.31 3.23 -7.34
CA LEU A 168 2.92 3.48 -7.75
C LEU A 168 2.82 3.95 -9.21
N GLU A 169 3.80 4.72 -9.68
CA GLU A 169 3.87 5.13 -11.08
C GLU A 169 4.18 3.94 -12.00
N GLN A 170 5.04 2.99 -11.60
CA GLN A 170 5.27 1.76 -12.35
C GLN A 170 3.99 0.92 -12.46
N GLU A 171 3.21 0.82 -11.39
CA GLU A 171 1.90 0.14 -11.40
C GLU A 171 0.91 0.86 -12.33
N TRP A 172 0.87 2.20 -12.30
CA TRP A 172 0.02 2.99 -13.17
C TRP A 172 0.42 2.85 -14.65
N ILE A 173 1.73 2.92 -14.95
CA ILE A 173 2.26 2.71 -16.30
C ILE A 173 1.92 1.31 -16.80
N LYS A 174 2.02 0.28 -15.94
CA LYS A 174 1.60 -1.09 -16.29
C LYS A 174 0.12 -1.14 -16.66
N ARG A 175 -0.75 -0.50 -15.86
CA ARG A 175 -2.18 -0.42 -16.15
C ARG A 175 -2.49 0.32 -17.45
N ILE A 176 -1.80 1.43 -17.72
CA ILE A 176 -1.91 2.15 -19.00
C ILE A 176 -1.44 1.27 -20.15
N ALA A 177 -0.33 0.53 -19.98
CA ALA A 177 0.19 -0.39 -20.98
C ALA A 177 -0.73 -1.60 -21.23
N GLU A 178 -1.60 -1.98 -20.31
CA GLU A 178 -2.61 -3.01 -20.53
C GLU A 178 -3.74 -2.53 -21.46
N LEU A 179 -4.07 -1.23 -21.44
CA LEU A 179 -5.09 -0.64 -22.33
C LEU A 179 -4.73 -0.78 -23.82
N ARG A 180 -3.43 -0.91 -24.15
CA ARG A 180 -2.99 -1.12 -25.55
C ARG A 180 -3.43 -2.48 -26.12
N HIS A 181 -3.67 -3.48 -25.27
CA HIS A 181 -4.04 -4.84 -25.71
C HIS A 181 -5.53 -5.14 -25.57
N ARG A 182 -6.24 -4.38 -24.72
CA ARG A 182 -7.69 -4.52 -24.54
C ARG A 182 -8.46 -4.01 -25.76
N THR A 183 -9.45 -4.78 -26.20
CA THR A 183 -10.30 -4.46 -27.37
C THR A 183 -11.61 -3.75 -26.98
N ASP A 184 -11.96 -3.75 -25.69
CA ASP A 184 -13.20 -3.24 -25.09
C ASP A 184 -13.02 -1.90 -24.35
N VAL A 185 -11.93 -1.17 -24.61
CA VAL A 185 -11.59 0.03 -23.82
C VAL A 185 -12.47 1.22 -24.21
N ARG A 186 -13.02 1.88 -23.20
CA ARG A 186 -13.80 3.12 -23.38
C ARG A 186 -12.87 4.29 -23.70
N ARG A 187 -13.38 5.26 -24.47
CA ARG A 187 -12.67 6.51 -24.82
C ARG A 187 -12.16 7.24 -23.58
N GLU A 188 -13.01 7.37 -22.56
CA GLU A 188 -12.69 8.06 -21.29
C GLU A 188 -11.46 7.47 -20.61
N GLU A 189 -11.33 6.14 -20.57
CA GLU A 189 -10.17 5.45 -19.97
C GLU A 189 -8.87 5.74 -20.76
N LEU A 190 -8.96 5.84 -22.09
CA LEU A 190 -7.81 6.14 -22.93
C LEU A 190 -7.44 7.63 -22.89
N ASP A 191 -8.42 8.53 -22.75
CA ASP A 191 -8.19 9.97 -22.58
C ASP A 191 -7.52 10.26 -21.23
N GLU A 192 -7.97 9.64 -20.14
CA GLU A 192 -7.33 9.74 -18.82
C GLU A 192 -5.88 9.22 -18.87
N ALA A 193 -5.66 8.09 -19.55
CA ALA A 193 -4.32 7.55 -19.75
C ALA A 193 -3.44 8.49 -20.59
N LEU A 194 -3.98 9.11 -21.64
CA LEU A 194 -3.25 10.06 -22.47
C LEU A 194 -2.86 11.32 -21.67
N GLU A 195 -3.81 11.90 -20.93
CA GLU A 195 -3.57 13.08 -20.09
C GLU A 195 -2.48 12.80 -19.03
N ALA A 196 -2.54 11.63 -18.39
CA ALA A 196 -1.51 11.20 -17.46
C ALA A 196 -0.12 11.10 -18.12
N LEU A 197 -0.03 10.54 -19.33
CA LEU A 197 1.22 10.45 -20.08
C LEU A 197 1.72 11.82 -20.55
N GLU A 198 0.85 12.82 -20.74
CA GLU A 198 1.21 14.17 -21.16
C GLU A 198 1.71 15.09 -20.05
N ALA A 199 1.35 14.81 -18.80
CA ALA A 199 1.74 15.62 -17.64
C ALA A 199 3.28 15.73 -17.44
N ASN A 200 4.09 14.83 -18.02
CA ASN A 200 5.57 14.84 -17.95
C ASN A 200 6.20 14.83 -16.53
N GLU A 201 5.44 14.49 -15.48
CA GLU A 201 5.91 14.48 -14.08
C GLU A 201 6.32 13.09 -13.56
N TRP A 202 6.73 12.19 -14.44
CA TRP A 202 7.03 10.80 -14.09
C TRP A 202 8.43 10.64 -13.49
N VAL A 203 8.51 10.03 -12.30
CA VAL A 203 9.74 9.49 -11.70
C VAL A 203 10.09 8.16 -12.37
N ALA A 204 9.08 7.31 -12.59
CA ALA A 204 9.26 6.05 -13.31
C ALA A 204 9.50 6.27 -14.81
N SER A 205 10.32 5.41 -15.42
CA SER A 205 10.57 5.49 -16.86
C SER A 205 9.35 5.03 -17.67
N VAL A 206 8.73 5.96 -18.39
CA VAL A 206 7.64 5.66 -19.33
C VAL A 206 8.20 4.99 -20.59
N PRO A 207 7.66 3.82 -21.02
CA PRO A 207 8.09 3.15 -22.24
C PRO A 207 7.99 4.05 -23.47
N ARG A 208 9.04 4.08 -24.29
CA ARG A 208 9.05 4.81 -25.58
C ARG A 208 7.95 4.24 -26.48
N GLY A 209 7.16 5.12 -27.09
CA GLY A 209 6.05 4.71 -27.97
C GLY A 209 4.70 4.55 -27.28
N LEU A 210 4.64 4.42 -25.93
CA LEU A 210 3.38 4.16 -25.24
C LEU A 210 2.34 5.28 -25.45
N LYS A 211 2.79 6.55 -25.43
CA LYS A 211 1.93 7.70 -25.73
C LYS A 211 1.37 7.62 -27.15
N GLU A 212 2.21 7.32 -28.14
CA GLU A 212 1.81 7.24 -29.55
C GLU A 212 0.85 6.07 -29.79
N GLU A 213 1.07 4.93 -29.13
CA GLU A 213 0.20 3.76 -29.20
C GLU A 213 -1.20 4.04 -28.62
N ILE A 214 -1.28 4.68 -27.46
CA ILE A 214 -2.56 5.08 -26.85
C ILE A 214 -3.25 6.13 -27.72
N LEU A 215 -2.52 7.14 -28.21
CA LEU A 215 -3.04 8.17 -29.12
C LEU A 215 -3.62 7.55 -30.40
N ALA A 216 -2.96 6.55 -30.97
CA ALA A 216 -3.43 5.84 -32.16
C ALA A 216 -4.75 5.10 -31.93
N LYS A 217 -5.02 4.61 -30.71
CA LYS A 217 -6.31 4.02 -30.33
C LYS A 217 -7.40 5.05 -30.04
N VAL A 218 -7.04 6.17 -29.40
CA VAL A 218 -7.99 7.25 -29.06
C VAL A 218 -8.54 7.91 -30.32
N LYS A 219 -7.67 8.17 -31.30
CA LYS A 219 -8.01 8.94 -32.50
C LYS A 219 -9.24 8.42 -33.28
N PRO A 220 -9.38 7.11 -33.61
CA PRO A 220 -10.58 6.62 -34.28
C PRO A 220 -11.84 6.72 -33.41
N LEU A 221 -11.72 6.44 -32.10
CA LEU A 221 -12.86 6.53 -31.17
C LEU A 221 -13.40 7.96 -31.03
N ARG A 222 -12.49 8.95 -30.90
CA ARG A 222 -12.87 10.37 -30.93
C ARG A 222 -13.49 10.76 -32.26
N ALA A 223 -12.99 10.20 -33.35
CA ALA A 223 -13.46 10.51 -34.70
C ALA A 223 -14.88 9.99 -34.95
N ASP A 224 -15.24 8.81 -34.43
CA ASP A 224 -16.58 8.23 -34.56
C ASP A 224 -17.60 8.94 -33.67
N GLU A 225 -17.23 9.28 -32.42
CA GLU A 225 -18.10 10.03 -31.51
C GLU A 225 -18.36 11.46 -32.00
N ALA A 226 -17.34 12.12 -32.59
CA ALA A 226 -17.50 13.46 -33.17
C ALA A 226 -18.63 13.49 -34.21
N VAL A 227 -18.69 12.49 -35.09
CA VAL A 227 -19.69 12.41 -36.17
C VAL A 227 -21.10 12.33 -35.58
N GLU A 228 -21.29 11.52 -34.55
CA GLU A 228 -22.61 11.35 -33.94
C GLU A 228 -23.03 12.58 -33.13
N ARG A 229 -22.11 13.16 -32.35
CA ARG A 229 -22.37 14.41 -31.61
C ARG A 229 -22.72 15.57 -32.54
N TYR A 230 -21.97 15.73 -33.63
CA TYR A 230 -22.30 16.74 -34.63
C TYR A 230 -23.67 16.49 -35.25
N ARG A 231 -24.04 15.24 -35.56
CA ARG A 231 -25.36 14.91 -36.11
C ARG A 231 -26.48 15.28 -35.14
N MET A 232 -26.32 14.97 -33.85
CA MET A 232 -27.29 15.34 -32.82
C MET A 232 -27.41 16.86 -32.68
N LEU A 233 -26.28 17.56 -32.53
CA LEU A 233 -26.27 19.02 -32.42
C LEU A 233 -26.86 19.68 -33.67
N ALA A 234 -26.67 19.12 -34.87
CA ALA A 234 -27.24 19.67 -36.10
C ALA A 234 -28.77 19.64 -36.09
N ALA A 235 -29.36 18.56 -35.55
CA ALA A 235 -30.81 18.46 -35.37
C ALA A 235 -31.31 19.49 -34.35
N GLU A 236 -30.64 19.61 -33.20
CA GLU A 236 -30.99 20.60 -32.18
C GLU A 236 -30.85 22.04 -32.68
N VAL A 237 -29.81 22.34 -33.47
CA VAL A 237 -29.61 23.65 -34.11
C VAL A 237 -30.74 23.92 -35.11
N HIS A 238 -31.18 22.93 -35.88
CA HIS A 238 -32.29 23.10 -36.81
C HIS A 238 -33.60 23.39 -36.07
N ASP A 239 -33.88 22.68 -34.97
CA ASP A 239 -35.07 22.89 -34.14
C ASP A 239 -35.05 24.24 -33.42
N ALA A 240 -33.89 24.66 -32.89
CA ALA A 240 -33.73 25.98 -32.27
C ALA A 240 -33.85 27.11 -33.30
N ALA A 241 -33.29 26.94 -34.50
CA ALA A 241 -33.45 27.88 -35.60
C ALA A 241 -34.91 27.99 -36.08
N GLY A 242 -35.63 26.86 -36.14
CA GLY A 242 -37.06 26.84 -36.46
C GLY A 242 -37.92 27.59 -35.43
N ARG A 243 -37.49 27.61 -34.16
CA ARG A 243 -38.13 28.36 -33.07
C ARG A 243 -37.65 29.82 -32.96
N MET A 244 -36.65 30.22 -33.73
CA MET A 244 -35.96 31.51 -33.63
C MET A 244 -35.42 31.81 -32.22
N ASP A 245 -34.95 30.77 -31.51
CA ASP A 245 -34.43 30.89 -30.15
C ASP A 245 -32.93 31.21 -30.16
N ARG A 246 -32.60 32.47 -29.85
CA ARG A 246 -31.22 32.99 -29.89
C ARG A 246 -30.34 32.34 -28.83
N GLU A 247 -30.82 32.26 -27.58
CA GLU A 247 -30.00 31.79 -26.46
C GLU A 247 -29.64 30.32 -26.63
N ASP A 248 -30.60 29.50 -27.07
CA ASP A 248 -30.37 28.09 -27.35
C ASP A 248 -29.39 27.92 -28.53
N LEU A 249 -29.51 28.72 -29.59
CA LEU A 249 -28.59 28.67 -30.74
C LEU A 249 -27.16 29.05 -30.38
N LEU A 250 -26.94 30.09 -29.54
CA LEU A 250 -25.60 30.46 -29.06
C LEU A 250 -24.97 29.35 -28.20
N ARG A 251 -25.76 28.74 -27.32
CA ARG A 251 -25.33 27.57 -26.53
C ARG A 251 -24.93 26.41 -27.44
N LEU A 252 -25.71 26.15 -28.48
CA LEU A 252 -25.46 25.07 -29.44
C LEU A 252 -24.26 25.35 -30.35
N GLU A 253 -24.02 26.60 -30.75
CA GLU A 253 -22.80 27.00 -31.48
C GLU A 253 -21.55 26.77 -30.61
N GLY A 254 -21.61 27.15 -29.33
CA GLY A 254 -20.55 26.86 -28.36
C GLY A 254 -20.30 25.36 -28.20
N ALA A 255 -21.37 24.56 -28.09
CA ALA A 255 -21.28 23.10 -28.04
C ALA A 255 -20.70 22.51 -29.34
N TRP A 256 -21.08 23.06 -30.50
CA TRP A 256 -20.57 22.66 -31.81
C TRP A 256 -19.06 22.93 -31.94
N ALA A 257 -18.59 24.10 -31.51
CA ALA A 257 -17.16 24.42 -31.46
C ALA A 257 -16.40 23.54 -30.45
N LEU A 258 -17.03 23.21 -29.32
CA LEU A 258 -16.44 22.35 -28.29
C LEU A 258 -16.15 20.94 -28.84
N VAL A 259 -17.03 20.38 -29.66
CA VAL A 259 -16.77 19.07 -30.31
C VAL A 259 -15.48 19.11 -31.15
N TYR A 260 -15.20 20.22 -31.84
CA TYR A 260 -13.95 20.36 -32.61
C TYR A 260 -12.74 20.43 -31.69
N HIS A 261 -12.83 21.20 -30.60
CA HIS A 261 -11.75 21.30 -29.61
C HIS A 261 -11.44 19.97 -28.91
N GLU A 262 -12.45 19.18 -28.58
CA GLU A 262 -12.28 17.88 -27.91
C GLU A 262 -11.75 16.79 -28.85
N THR A 263 -12.26 16.75 -30.09
CA THR A 263 -12.03 15.63 -31.01
C THR A 263 -10.98 15.94 -32.08
N GLY A 264 -10.69 17.22 -32.33
CA GLY A 264 -9.78 17.68 -33.38
C GLY A 264 -10.30 17.43 -34.80
N ARG A 265 -11.55 17.01 -34.96
CA ARG A 265 -12.16 16.63 -36.24
C ARG A 265 -13.25 17.64 -36.63
N MET A 266 -13.17 18.14 -37.86
CA MET A 266 -14.24 18.98 -38.41
C MET A 266 -15.46 18.13 -38.81
N PRO A 267 -16.68 18.69 -38.71
CA PRO A 267 -17.89 18.03 -39.19
C PRO A 267 -17.82 17.77 -40.69
N GLU A 268 -18.60 16.79 -41.17
CA GLU A 268 -18.74 16.54 -42.60
C GLU A 268 -19.33 17.77 -43.30
N GLU A 269 -18.87 18.06 -44.52
CA GLU A 269 -19.23 19.27 -45.27
C GLU A 269 -20.76 19.39 -45.48
N SER A 270 -21.43 18.25 -45.68
CA SER A 270 -22.89 18.16 -45.80
C SER A 270 -23.62 18.62 -44.53
N LEU A 271 -23.09 18.25 -43.36
CA LEU A 271 -23.65 18.55 -42.06
C LEU A 271 -23.35 20.01 -41.65
N ALA A 272 -22.13 20.47 -41.93
CA ALA A 272 -21.73 21.87 -41.73
C ALA A 272 -22.59 22.83 -42.57
N ALA A 273 -22.84 22.47 -43.84
CA ALA A 273 -23.72 23.25 -44.71
C ALA A 273 -25.18 23.30 -44.19
N GLY A 274 -25.65 22.24 -43.53
CA GLY A 274 -27.00 22.17 -42.95
C GLY A 274 -27.25 23.14 -41.80
N VAL A 275 -26.22 23.49 -41.03
CA VAL A 275 -26.33 24.42 -39.88
C VAL A 275 -25.83 25.85 -40.20
N ALA A 276 -25.07 26.03 -41.28
CA ALA A 276 -24.43 27.30 -41.63
C ALA A 276 -25.40 28.49 -41.64
N THR A 277 -26.61 28.32 -42.18
CA THR A 277 -27.61 29.40 -42.26
C THR A 277 -28.11 29.85 -40.88
N ALA A 278 -28.17 28.95 -39.90
CA ALA A 278 -28.57 29.28 -38.53
C ALA A 278 -27.49 30.09 -37.81
N PHE A 279 -26.21 29.71 -37.96
CA PHE A 279 -25.09 30.45 -37.39
C PHE A 279 -24.87 31.80 -38.10
N GLU A 280 -25.04 31.88 -39.43
CA GLU A 280 -25.04 33.17 -40.15
C GLU A 280 -26.15 34.12 -39.68
N TRP A 281 -27.29 33.58 -39.24
CA TRP A 281 -28.36 34.39 -38.64
C TRP A 281 -27.95 34.94 -37.27
N LEU A 282 -27.29 34.14 -36.41
CA LEU A 282 -26.70 34.62 -35.16
C LEU A 282 -25.68 35.74 -35.41
N THR A 283 -24.75 35.55 -36.35
CA THR A 283 -23.74 36.57 -36.67
C THR A 283 -24.37 37.87 -37.12
N ARG A 284 -25.47 37.81 -37.89
CA ARG A 284 -26.23 39.01 -38.30
C ARG A 284 -26.95 39.68 -37.13
N LEU A 285 -27.50 38.91 -36.19
CA LEU A 285 -28.14 39.45 -34.97
C LEU A 285 -27.11 40.14 -34.08
N ASP A 286 -25.96 39.51 -33.83
CA ASP A 286 -24.89 40.09 -33.02
C ASP A 286 -24.33 41.36 -33.66
N ALA A 287 -24.15 41.39 -34.98
CA ALA A 287 -23.74 42.60 -35.70
C ALA A 287 -24.78 43.73 -35.57
N ALA A 288 -26.08 43.40 -35.57
CA ALA A 288 -27.14 44.38 -35.38
C ALA A 288 -27.20 44.91 -33.93
N GLU A 289 -26.98 44.05 -32.93
CA GLU A 289 -26.94 44.43 -31.52
C GLU A 289 -25.70 45.28 -31.21
N GLN A 290 -24.52 44.90 -31.69
CA GLN A 290 -23.31 45.71 -31.56
C GLN A 290 -23.46 47.09 -32.21
N ALA A 291 -24.16 47.17 -33.35
CA ALA A 291 -24.47 48.46 -33.98
C ALA A 291 -25.43 49.30 -33.12
N LEU A 292 -26.40 48.66 -32.45
CA LEU A 292 -27.33 49.33 -31.54
C LEU A 292 -26.64 49.80 -30.25
N ASP A 293 -25.77 48.98 -29.66
CA ASP A 293 -25.00 49.33 -28.46
C ASP A 293 -24.00 50.46 -28.74
N ALA A 294 -23.30 50.41 -29.89
CA ALA A 294 -22.44 51.50 -30.32
C ALA A 294 -23.24 52.80 -30.50
N PHE A 295 -24.44 52.72 -31.09
CA PHE A 295 -25.34 53.85 -31.22
C PHE A 295 -25.83 54.39 -29.86
N ASN A 296 -26.20 53.51 -28.93
CA ASN A 296 -26.60 53.88 -27.57
C ASN A 296 -25.45 54.53 -26.79
N ALA A 297 -24.23 53.99 -26.89
CA ALA A 297 -23.05 54.57 -26.25
C ALA A 297 -22.72 55.97 -26.80
N ILE A 298 -22.85 56.19 -28.12
CA ILE A 298 -22.70 57.52 -28.74
C ILE A 298 -23.77 58.48 -28.21
N THR A 299 -25.01 58.00 -28.07
CA THR A 299 -26.16 58.74 -27.57
C THR A 299 -25.99 59.14 -26.09
N GLU A 300 -25.67 58.19 -25.21
CA GLU A 300 -25.40 58.44 -23.79
C GLU A 300 -24.21 59.38 -23.60
N THR A 301 -23.17 59.23 -24.42
CA THR A 301 -22.02 60.12 -24.39
C THR A 301 -22.41 61.54 -24.77
N LEU A 302 -23.26 61.73 -25.78
CA LEU A 302 -23.80 63.04 -26.13
C LEU A 302 -24.66 63.61 -25.00
N GLU A 303 -25.56 62.82 -24.39
CA GLU A 303 -26.38 63.26 -23.26
C GLU A 303 -25.54 63.66 -22.04
N ARG A 304 -24.52 62.86 -21.71
CA ARG A 304 -23.56 63.18 -20.65
C ARG A 304 -22.77 64.44 -20.98
N MET A 305 -22.30 64.62 -22.21
CA MET A 305 -21.60 65.84 -22.64
C MET A 305 -22.48 67.09 -22.49
N LEU A 306 -23.79 66.98 -22.75
CA LEU A 306 -24.75 68.06 -22.53
C LEU A 306 -24.99 68.36 -21.05
N LEU A 307 -25.08 67.32 -20.20
CA LEU A 307 -25.22 67.47 -18.75
C LEU A 307 -23.97 68.08 -18.08
N GLU A 308 -22.78 67.59 -18.47
CA GLU A 308 -21.48 68.04 -17.96
C GLU A 308 -21.06 69.42 -18.51
N ARG A 309 -21.80 69.96 -19.48
CA ARG A 309 -21.48 71.21 -20.19
C ARG A 309 -20.07 71.20 -20.80
N ARG A 310 -19.76 70.15 -21.56
CA ARG A 310 -18.49 70.00 -22.29
C ARG A 310 -18.36 71.04 -23.42
N SER A 311 -17.16 71.19 -23.97
CA SER A 311 -16.89 72.20 -24.99
C SER A 311 -17.77 72.00 -26.24
N VAL A 312 -18.14 73.10 -26.88
CA VAL A 312 -19.00 73.10 -28.09
C VAL A 312 -18.40 72.26 -29.21
N ASP A 313 -17.07 72.29 -29.38
CA ASP A 313 -16.36 71.50 -30.39
C ASP A 313 -16.44 69.99 -30.12
N ASP A 314 -16.53 69.57 -28.85
CA ASP A 314 -16.72 68.17 -28.49
C ASP A 314 -18.16 67.71 -28.77
N VAL A 315 -19.14 68.55 -28.39
CA VAL A 315 -20.57 68.27 -28.64
C VAL A 315 -20.86 68.21 -30.14
N ALA A 316 -20.30 69.13 -30.94
CA ALA A 316 -20.49 69.14 -32.39
C ALA A 316 -19.89 67.91 -33.09
N ARG A 317 -18.70 67.46 -32.66
CA ARG A 317 -18.09 66.21 -33.15
C ARG A 317 -18.95 65.00 -32.82
N GLN A 318 -19.51 64.95 -31.62
CA GLN A 318 -20.36 63.84 -31.19
C GLN A 318 -21.70 63.82 -31.92
N ILE A 319 -22.28 64.98 -32.27
CA ILE A 319 -23.46 65.07 -33.13
C ILE A 319 -23.17 64.51 -34.53
N ALA A 320 -22.02 64.84 -35.13
CA ALA A 320 -21.65 64.32 -36.45
C ALA A 320 -21.54 62.79 -36.44
N LEU A 321 -20.90 62.21 -35.42
CA LEU A 321 -20.83 60.75 -35.24
C LEU A 321 -22.21 60.11 -35.08
N LEU A 322 -23.16 60.77 -34.40
CA LEU A 322 -24.52 60.28 -34.25
C LEU A 322 -25.31 60.35 -35.58
N GLN A 323 -25.04 61.33 -36.43
CA GLN A 323 -25.69 61.50 -37.74
C GLN A 323 -25.16 60.56 -38.81
N ASP A 324 -23.90 60.11 -38.68
CA ASP A 324 -23.29 59.13 -39.58
C ASP A 324 -23.78 57.70 -39.30
N CYS A 325 -24.44 57.46 -38.16
CA CYS A 325 -25.11 56.19 -37.86
C CYS A 325 -26.41 56.03 -38.67
N ALA A 326 -26.67 54.83 -39.18
CA ALA A 326 -27.87 54.51 -39.97
C ALA A 326 -29.20 54.47 -39.17
N LEU A 327 -29.15 54.71 -37.85
CA LEU A 327 -30.31 54.68 -36.95
C LEU A 327 -30.82 56.11 -36.67
N PRO A 328 -32.14 56.33 -36.58
CA PRO A 328 -32.70 57.65 -36.29
C PRO A 328 -32.38 58.08 -34.85
N ALA A 329 -31.84 59.29 -34.69
CA ALA A 329 -31.51 59.85 -33.37
C ALA A 329 -32.77 59.95 -32.46
N PRO A 330 -32.62 59.76 -31.14
CA PRO A 330 -33.73 59.87 -30.19
C PRO A 330 -34.42 61.24 -30.24
N GLU A 331 -35.75 61.22 -30.08
CA GLU A 331 -36.60 62.40 -30.23
C GLU A 331 -36.16 63.54 -29.29
N GLY A 332 -35.93 64.72 -29.86
CA GLY A 332 -35.51 65.92 -29.13
C GLY A 332 -34.04 65.94 -28.65
N LEU A 333 -33.23 64.89 -28.81
CA LEU A 333 -31.82 64.91 -28.41
C LEU A 333 -30.98 65.84 -29.30
N LEU A 334 -31.16 65.76 -30.62
CA LEU A 334 -30.47 66.65 -31.57
C LEU A 334 -30.89 68.12 -31.38
N ASP A 335 -32.16 68.36 -31.05
CA ASP A 335 -32.66 69.72 -30.80
C ASP A 335 -32.13 70.30 -29.49
N ARG A 336 -32.01 69.47 -28.43
CA ARG A 336 -31.32 69.83 -27.18
C ARG A 336 -29.84 70.11 -27.41
N ALA A 337 -29.16 69.30 -28.22
CA ALA A 337 -27.74 69.50 -28.51
C ALA A 337 -27.49 70.75 -29.36
N ARG A 338 -28.35 71.01 -30.36
CA ARG A 338 -28.28 72.23 -31.18
C ARG A 338 -28.62 73.50 -30.39
N SER A 339 -29.59 73.44 -29.48
CA SER A 339 -29.91 74.56 -28.58
C SER A 339 -28.78 74.83 -27.58
N TYR A 340 -28.11 73.80 -27.05
CA TYR A 340 -26.92 73.97 -26.21
C TYR A 340 -25.78 74.72 -26.93
N ILE A 341 -25.50 74.38 -28.19
CA ILE A 341 -24.52 75.09 -29.03
C ILE A 341 -24.93 76.54 -29.28
N ALA A 342 -26.23 76.80 -29.49
CA ALA A 342 -26.76 78.16 -29.68
C ALA A 342 -26.70 79.00 -28.39
N ASP A 343 -26.98 78.40 -27.23
CA ASP A 343 -26.98 79.06 -25.92
C ASP A 343 -25.57 79.45 -25.46
N ASP A 344 -24.54 78.65 -25.78
CA ASP A 344 -23.15 78.99 -25.46
C ASP A 344 -22.66 80.18 -26.30
N ALA A 345 -23.07 80.23 -27.58
CA ALA A 345 -22.82 81.38 -28.45
C ALA A 345 -23.49 82.67 -27.95
N GLU A 346 -24.60 82.59 -27.22
CA GLU A 346 -25.23 83.73 -26.55
C GLU A 346 -24.60 84.08 -25.20
N ARG A 347 -24.10 83.09 -24.43
CA ARG A 347 -23.41 83.34 -23.15
C ARG A 347 -22.09 84.08 -23.32
N VAL A 348 -21.33 83.75 -24.37
CA VAL A 348 -20.10 84.48 -24.75
C VAL A 348 -20.41 85.95 -25.09
N ARG A 349 -21.63 86.26 -25.58
CA ARG A 349 -22.07 87.66 -25.83
C ARG A 349 -22.59 88.37 -24.58
N ARG A 350 -23.19 87.65 -23.62
CA ARG A 350 -23.77 88.23 -22.39
C ARG A 350 -22.73 88.44 -21.28
N HIS A 351 -21.62 87.70 -21.27
CA HIS A 351 -20.54 87.85 -20.28
C HIS A 351 -19.71 89.16 -20.41
N HIS A 352 -19.95 89.97 -21.45
CA HIS A 352 -19.39 91.33 -21.57
C HIS A 352 -20.38 92.46 -21.24
N ARG A 353 -21.60 92.17 -20.76
CA ARG A 353 -22.61 93.22 -20.47
C ARG A 353 -23.25 93.20 -19.07
N VAL A 354 -22.89 92.30 -18.14
CA VAL A 354 -23.61 92.15 -16.86
C VAL A 354 -22.68 92.05 -15.62
N VAL A 355 -21.59 92.81 -15.57
CA VAL A 355 -20.75 92.97 -14.35
C VAL A 355 -20.92 94.34 -13.67
N LEU A 356 -21.89 95.16 -14.09
CA LEU A 356 -22.27 96.37 -13.36
C LEU A 356 -23.79 96.42 -13.22
N VAL A 357 -24.27 96.66 -11.99
CA VAL A 357 -25.66 96.94 -11.59
C VAL A 357 -26.52 95.74 -11.20
N SER A 358 -26.36 95.22 -9.98
CA SER A 358 -27.48 94.70 -9.17
C SER A 358 -27.12 94.48 -7.68
N ALA A 359 -26.53 95.49 -7.04
CA ALA A 359 -26.53 95.61 -5.59
C ALA A 359 -27.29 96.89 -5.22
N VAL A 360 -28.19 96.80 -4.22
CA VAL A 360 -28.71 97.90 -3.34
C VAL A 360 -30.24 98.16 -3.27
N LEU A 361 -31.15 97.53 -4.01
CA LEU A 361 -32.59 97.94 -3.96
C LEU A 361 -33.61 96.84 -3.62
N GLY A 362 -33.46 96.22 -2.45
CA GLY A 362 -34.45 95.25 -1.95
C GLY A 362 -34.64 95.18 -0.43
N ALA A 363 -34.19 96.17 0.34
CA ALA A 363 -34.09 96.04 1.79
C ALA A 363 -34.83 97.08 2.66
N ILE A 364 -35.58 98.06 2.13
CA ILE A 364 -36.05 99.20 2.98
C ILE A 364 -37.55 99.55 2.88
N VAL A 365 -38.41 98.80 2.18
CA VAL A 365 -39.83 99.23 1.98
C VAL A 365 -40.90 98.41 2.73
N LEU A 366 -40.58 97.35 3.48
CA LEU A 366 -41.61 96.52 4.15
C LEU A 366 -41.60 96.56 5.69
N SER A 367 -41.05 97.62 6.30
CA SER A 367 -40.90 97.75 7.75
C SER A 367 -41.97 98.59 8.47
N VAL A 368 -43.05 99.04 7.82
CA VAL A 368 -44.02 99.97 8.45
C VAL A 368 -45.46 99.40 8.62
N ALA A 369 -45.78 98.21 8.10
CA ALA A 369 -47.10 97.59 8.28
C ALA A 369 -47.19 96.59 9.47
N GLY A 370 -46.08 96.31 10.16
CA GLY A 370 -45.99 95.22 11.13
C GLY A 370 -46.59 95.48 12.52
N ALA A 371 -46.87 96.73 12.90
CA ALA A 371 -47.09 97.07 14.32
C ALA A 371 -48.55 96.93 14.83
N LEU A 372 -49.55 96.72 13.97
CA LEU A 372 -50.96 96.64 14.38
C LEU A 372 -51.63 95.25 14.15
N ALA A 373 -50.94 94.30 13.50
CA ALA A 373 -51.39 92.91 13.36
C ALA A 373 -50.97 92.00 14.54
N ILE A 374 -50.00 92.41 15.35
CA ILE A 374 -49.33 91.56 16.36
C ILE A 374 -50.24 91.17 17.55
N ARG A 375 -51.36 91.86 17.79
CA ARG A 375 -52.16 91.63 19.01
C ARG A 375 -53.43 90.77 18.82
N SER A 376 -54.01 90.69 17.62
CA SER A 376 -55.05 89.68 17.32
C SER A 376 -54.47 88.43 16.66
N HIS A 377 -53.28 88.54 16.06
CA HIS A 377 -52.56 87.39 15.53
C HIS A 377 -51.87 86.58 16.64
N SER A 378 -51.65 87.09 17.85
CA SER A 378 -50.97 86.33 18.91
C SER A 378 -51.82 85.19 19.50
N GLU A 379 -53.15 85.32 19.57
CA GLU A 379 -54.03 84.22 20.01
C GLU A 379 -54.29 83.21 18.89
N SER A 380 -54.58 83.67 17.65
CA SER A 380 -54.69 82.76 16.50
C SER A 380 -53.37 82.08 16.14
N SER A 381 -52.21 82.75 16.31
CA SER A 381 -50.90 82.11 16.09
C SER A 381 -50.53 81.17 17.22
N ARG A 382 -50.97 81.41 18.47
CA ARG A 382 -50.74 80.45 19.55
C ARG A 382 -51.51 79.16 19.26
N ILE A 383 -52.81 79.26 18.97
CA ILE A 383 -53.66 78.11 18.62
C ILE A 383 -53.19 77.43 17.32
N ALA A 384 -52.79 78.20 16.29
CA ALA A 384 -52.24 77.65 15.06
C ALA A 384 -50.88 76.97 15.29
N SER A 385 -50.01 77.53 16.14
CA SER A 385 -48.71 76.93 16.48
C SER A 385 -48.83 75.69 17.37
N GLU A 386 -49.80 75.67 18.29
CA GLU A 386 -50.14 74.50 19.11
C GLU A 386 -50.75 73.41 18.24
N ARG A 387 -51.58 73.77 17.25
CA ARG A 387 -52.10 72.83 16.26
C ARG A 387 -51.02 72.31 15.33
N GLU A 388 -50.14 73.18 14.84
CA GLU A 388 -49.07 72.83 13.89
C GLU A 388 -47.96 72.01 14.57
N SER A 389 -47.68 72.26 15.85
CA SER A 389 -46.80 71.40 16.64
C SER A 389 -47.46 70.05 16.96
N LEU A 390 -48.74 70.01 17.34
CA LEU A 390 -49.47 68.74 17.54
C LEU A 390 -49.56 67.95 16.23
N HIS A 391 -49.90 68.62 15.12
CA HIS A 391 -49.94 68.02 13.80
C HIS A 391 -48.55 67.55 13.36
N GLY A 392 -47.51 68.34 13.59
CA GLY A 392 -46.12 67.97 13.33
C GLY A 392 -45.67 66.75 14.13
N HIS A 393 -46.11 66.61 15.39
CA HIS A 393 -45.85 65.42 16.20
C HIS A 393 -46.64 64.19 15.70
N ILE A 394 -47.86 64.37 15.20
CA ILE A 394 -48.66 63.28 14.59
C ILE A 394 -48.04 62.83 13.26
N GLU A 395 -47.65 63.75 12.37
CA GLU A 395 -47.01 63.43 11.09
C GLU A 395 -45.62 62.81 11.28
N ALA A 396 -44.90 63.22 12.33
CA ALA A 396 -43.65 62.60 12.75
C ALA A 396 -43.85 61.23 13.44
N GLY A 397 -45.09 60.81 13.73
CA GLY A 397 -45.40 59.55 14.40
C GLY A 397 -45.03 59.48 15.89
N ASP A 398 -44.71 60.61 16.53
CA ASP A 398 -44.31 60.68 17.95
C ASP A 398 -45.55 60.70 18.87
N ALA A 399 -46.21 59.54 18.97
CA ALA A 399 -47.46 59.36 19.69
C ALA A 399 -47.40 59.80 21.17
N SER A 400 -46.25 59.64 21.82
CA SER A 400 -46.06 60.04 23.23
C SER A 400 -46.09 61.56 23.43
N ARG A 401 -45.40 62.30 22.55
CA ARG A 401 -45.32 63.77 22.63
C ARG A 401 -46.59 64.41 22.10
N ALA A 402 -47.18 63.84 21.06
CA ALA A 402 -48.49 64.23 20.56
C ALA A 402 -49.55 64.10 21.67
N HIS A 403 -49.56 63.00 22.43
CA HIS A 403 -50.48 62.81 23.55
C HIS A 403 -50.24 63.78 24.71
N ALA A 404 -48.98 63.99 25.11
CA ALA A 404 -48.65 64.94 26.18
C ALA A 404 -49.06 66.38 25.82
N LEU A 405 -48.86 66.79 24.56
CA LEU A 405 -49.27 68.10 24.05
C LEU A 405 -50.80 68.19 23.91
N ALA A 406 -51.46 67.12 23.46
CA ALA A 406 -52.92 67.04 23.40
C ALA A 406 -53.57 67.16 24.79
N GLU A 407 -53.02 66.52 25.81
CA GLU A 407 -53.47 66.67 27.20
C GLU A 407 -53.28 68.10 27.74
N GLN A 408 -52.16 68.76 27.39
CA GLN A 408 -51.95 70.17 27.72
C GLN A 408 -52.97 71.08 27.04
N ILE A 409 -53.29 70.82 25.77
CA ILE A 409 -54.31 71.56 25.00
C ILE A 409 -55.72 71.32 25.60
N ARG A 410 -56.05 70.08 25.98
CA ARG A 410 -57.33 69.73 26.66
C ARG A 410 -57.45 70.42 28.01
N ALA A 411 -56.38 70.47 28.81
CA ALA A 411 -56.35 71.11 30.13
C ALA A 411 -56.43 72.65 30.05
N GLY A 412 -55.97 73.26 28.95
CA GLY A 412 -56.02 74.71 28.71
C GLY A 412 -57.41 75.27 28.37
N GLY A 413 -58.39 74.43 28.01
CA GLY A 413 -59.78 74.84 27.73
C GLY A 413 -60.05 75.40 26.32
N ASP A 414 -59.02 75.55 25.48
CA ASP A 414 -59.07 76.19 24.15
C ASP A 414 -59.55 75.24 23.02
N VAL A 415 -60.57 74.39 23.28
CA VAL A 415 -60.96 73.27 22.37
C VAL A 415 -62.12 73.63 21.41
N HIS A 416 -62.38 74.90 21.14
CA HIS A 416 -63.64 75.33 20.50
C HIS A 416 -63.60 75.39 18.95
N GLU A 417 -62.43 75.15 18.34
CA GLU A 417 -62.26 75.17 16.88
C GLU A 417 -62.33 73.76 16.27
N ALA A 418 -63.20 73.57 15.26
CA ALA A 418 -63.46 72.25 14.65
C ALA A 418 -62.20 71.55 14.10
N GLN A 419 -61.21 72.33 13.64
CA GLN A 419 -59.95 71.79 13.12
C GLN A 419 -59.01 71.28 14.22
N MET A 420 -59.05 71.87 15.42
CA MET A 420 -58.30 71.38 16.58
C MET A 420 -58.90 70.06 17.10
N LEU A 421 -60.24 69.96 17.17
CA LEU A 421 -60.95 68.73 17.53
C LEU A 421 -60.60 67.56 16.61
N ALA A 422 -60.59 67.76 15.29
CA ALA A 422 -60.19 66.73 14.34
C ALA A 422 -58.71 66.29 14.49
N THR A 423 -57.83 67.21 14.91
CA THR A 423 -56.41 66.90 15.16
C THR A 423 -56.24 66.10 16.46
N LEU A 424 -57.01 66.43 17.50
CA LEU A 424 -57.07 65.68 18.76
C LEU A 424 -57.70 64.29 18.60
N GLU A 425 -58.67 64.11 17.69
CA GLU A 425 -59.21 62.78 17.35
C GLU A 425 -58.17 61.90 16.64
N ARG A 426 -57.40 62.46 15.70
CA ARG A 426 -56.31 61.75 15.03
C ARG A 426 -55.19 61.37 16.01
N GLU A 427 -54.86 62.25 16.95
CA GLU A 427 -53.94 61.93 18.05
C GLU A 427 -54.46 60.77 18.90
N ALA A 428 -55.73 60.79 19.30
CA ALA A 428 -56.30 59.73 20.13
C ALA A 428 -56.25 58.35 19.44
N VAL A 429 -56.46 58.30 18.12
CA VAL A 429 -56.31 57.08 17.31
C VAL A 429 -54.85 56.62 17.26
N LEU A 430 -53.91 57.53 17.02
CA LEU A 430 -52.47 57.26 17.01
C LEU A 430 -52.00 56.73 18.38
N PHE A 431 -52.44 57.35 19.47
CA PHE A 431 -52.08 56.94 20.82
C PHE A 431 -52.71 55.59 21.22
N ALA A 432 -53.95 55.32 20.81
CA ALA A 432 -54.58 54.01 21.01
C ALA A 432 -53.84 52.89 20.26
N GLN A 433 -53.38 53.14 19.03
CA GLN A 433 -52.55 52.19 18.27
C GLN A 433 -51.19 51.97 18.95
N TRP A 434 -50.55 53.05 19.41
CA TRP A 434 -49.28 52.97 20.14
C TRP A 434 -49.42 52.21 21.46
N SER A 435 -50.47 52.48 22.26
CA SER A 435 -50.67 51.79 23.55
C SER A 435 -51.01 50.30 23.35
N ALA A 436 -51.79 49.96 22.32
CA ALA A 436 -52.06 48.57 21.95
C ALA A 436 -50.78 47.83 21.56
N ARG A 437 -49.91 48.45 20.74
CA ARG A 437 -48.62 47.88 20.37
C ARG A 437 -47.67 47.76 21.56
N SER A 438 -47.66 48.75 22.46
CA SER A 438 -46.88 48.72 23.69
C SER A 438 -47.31 47.54 24.58
N ALA A 439 -48.62 47.34 24.78
CA ALA A 439 -49.15 46.22 25.56
C ALA A 439 -48.85 44.85 24.93
N GLU A 440 -48.86 44.76 23.60
CA GLU A 440 -48.47 43.54 22.88
C GLU A 440 -46.98 43.19 23.11
N ILE A 441 -46.09 44.19 23.03
CA ILE A 441 -44.66 44.01 23.30
C ILE A 441 -44.43 43.58 24.76
N ASP A 442 -45.12 44.19 25.71
CA ASP A 442 -45.00 43.82 27.13
C ASP A 442 -45.46 42.37 27.38
N ALA A 443 -46.57 41.96 26.76
CA ALA A 443 -47.06 40.58 26.82
C ALA A 443 -46.09 39.58 26.16
N MET A 444 -45.45 39.94 25.04
CA MET A 444 -44.43 39.10 24.40
C MET A 444 -43.18 38.94 25.28
N ILE A 445 -42.73 40.00 25.94
CA ILE A 445 -41.59 39.96 26.86
C ILE A 445 -41.93 39.07 28.06
N GLU A 446 -43.10 39.27 28.67
CA GLU A 446 -43.54 38.47 29.83
C GLU A 446 -43.67 36.98 29.48
N ALA A 447 -44.28 36.67 28.33
CA ALA A 447 -44.38 35.30 27.83
C ALA A 447 -43.01 34.65 27.58
N SER A 448 -42.07 35.40 26.97
CA SER A 448 -40.71 34.92 26.70
C SER A 448 -39.94 34.66 28.00
N VAL A 449 -40.06 35.55 28.99
CA VAL A 449 -39.44 35.37 30.31
C VAL A 449 -40.06 34.20 31.08
N ALA A 450 -41.37 34.02 31.02
CA ALA A 450 -42.05 32.89 31.64
C ALA A 450 -41.60 31.56 31.01
N GLU A 451 -41.47 31.52 29.68
CA GLU A 451 -40.99 30.35 28.95
C GLU A 451 -39.54 30.00 29.32
N LEU A 452 -38.63 30.99 29.41
CA LEU A 452 -37.23 30.78 29.82
C LEU A 452 -37.07 30.17 31.22
N LYS A 453 -38.06 30.38 32.11
CA LYS A 453 -38.09 29.78 33.46
C LYS A 453 -38.48 28.30 33.45
N THR A 454 -39.04 27.79 32.36
CA THR A 454 -39.38 26.36 32.20
C THR A 454 -38.22 25.55 31.63
N GLU A 455 -38.39 24.23 31.53
CA GLU A 455 -37.47 23.39 30.76
C GLU A 455 -37.73 23.59 29.27
N ILE A 456 -36.80 24.25 28.59
CA ILE A 456 -36.87 24.51 27.16
C ILE A 456 -35.66 23.90 26.46
N THR A 457 -35.80 23.56 25.19
CA THR A 457 -34.70 23.08 24.35
C THR A 457 -33.86 24.25 23.83
N ARG A 458 -32.61 23.96 23.44
CA ARG A 458 -31.72 24.96 22.81
C ARG A 458 -32.34 25.56 21.54
N ALA A 459 -32.96 24.74 20.70
CA ALA A 459 -33.66 25.21 19.50
C ALA A 459 -34.78 26.22 19.84
N ARG A 460 -35.51 25.99 20.93
CA ARG A 460 -36.54 26.93 21.40
C ARG A 460 -35.93 28.21 21.95
N ALA A 461 -34.84 28.12 22.72
CA ALA A 461 -34.09 29.28 23.21
C ALA A 461 -33.50 30.13 22.07
N ALA A 462 -33.10 29.50 20.94
CA ALA A 462 -32.68 30.21 19.73
C ALA A 462 -33.86 30.87 18.99
N ALA A 463 -35.02 30.21 18.94
CA ALA A 463 -36.23 30.80 18.34
C ALA A 463 -36.70 32.06 19.09
N LEU A 464 -36.56 32.08 20.41
CA LEU A 464 -36.88 33.26 21.24
C LEU A 464 -36.04 34.49 20.87
N GLN A 465 -34.82 34.32 20.35
CA GLN A 465 -33.99 35.44 19.88
C GLN A 465 -34.68 36.24 18.78
N ARG A 466 -35.34 35.56 17.82
CA ARG A 466 -36.07 36.24 16.74
C ARG A 466 -37.26 37.00 17.30
N ILE A 467 -38.01 36.39 18.22
CA ILE A 467 -39.18 37.00 18.88
C ILE A 467 -38.78 38.28 19.64
N LEU A 468 -37.68 38.23 20.39
CA LEU A 468 -37.14 39.39 21.13
C LEU A 468 -36.57 40.45 20.17
N SER A 469 -35.89 40.04 19.10
CA SER A 469 -35.36 40.95 18.07
C SER A 469 -36.48 41.69 17.33
N ASP A 470 -37.55 41.00 16.94
CA ASP A 470 -38.69 41.60 16.23
C ASP A 470 -39.41 42.62 17.13
N ALA A 471 -39.54 42.32 18.42
CA ALA A 471 -40.13 43.22 19.41
C ALA A 471 -39.32 44.52 19.62
N SER A 472 -37.99 44.48 19.41
CA SER A 472 -37.10 45.65 19.61
C SER A 472 -37.40 46.82 18.65
N SER A 473 -37.89 46.53 17.44
CA SER A 473 -38.13 47.52 16.38
C SER A 473 -39.26 48.52 16.70
N GLY A 474 -40.16 48.18 17.62
CA GLY A 474 -41.29 49.02 18.04
C GLY A 474 -41.32 49.37 19.53
N ALA A 475 -40.24 49.07 20.26
CA ALA A 475 -40.18 49.20 21.71
C ALA A 475 -39.84 50.63 22.17
N SER A 476 -40.50 51.08 23.24
CA SER A 476 -40.14 52.30 23.96
C SER A 476 -38.89 52.10 24.83
N SER A 477 -38.26 53.19 25.30
CA SER A 477 -37.06 53.12 26.16
C SER A 477 -37.18 52.19 27.40
N PRO A 478 -38.27 52.19 28.20
CA PRO A 478 -38.42 51.23 29.29
C PRO A 478 -38.55 49.79 28.80
N GLN A 479 -39.19 49.56 27.64
CA GLN A 479 -39.34 48.23 27.04
C GLN A 479 -38.03 47.70 26.46
N LEU A 480 -37.17 48.56 25.92
CA LEU A 480 -35.82 48.19 25.51
C LEU A 480 -35.01 47.66 26.71
N THR A 481 -35.16 48.28 27.89
CA THR A 481 -34.51 47.80 29.11
C THR A 481 -35.04 46.42 29.55
N ALA A 482 -36.35 46.18 29.38
CA ALA A 482 -36.97 44.88 29.67
C ALA A 482 -36.58 43.80 28.64
N LEU A 483 -36.48 44.15 27.35
CA LEU A 483 -35.96 43.29 26.29
C LEU A 483 -34.50 42.90 26.54
N ASP A 484 -33.65 43.84 26.94
CA ASP A 484 -32.25 43.56 27.30
C ASP A 484 -32.15 42.62 28.52
N ALA A 485 -33.10 42.70 29.46
CA ALA A 485 -33.17 41.77 30.58
C ALA A 485 -33.63 40.37 30.15
N ALA A 486 -34.63 40.28 29.27
CA ALA A 486 -35.10 39.02 28.70
C ALA A 486 -34.03 38.34 27.82
N GLU A 487 -33.28 39.12 27.04
CA GLU A 487 -32.18 38.62 26.22
C GLU A 487 -31.01 38.13 27.09
N ARG A 488 -30.69 38.82 28.19
CA ARG A 488 -29.72 38.32 29.18
C ARG A 488 -30.16 36.99 29.80
N ALA A 489 -31.42 36.87 30.19
CA ALA A 489 -31.97 35.62 30.72
C ALA A 489 -31.92 34.48 29.69
N ARG A 490 -32.16 34.79 28.41
CA ARG A 490 -32.03 33.85 27.29
C ARG A 490 -30.59 33.35 27.14
N LEU A 491 -29.62 34.27 27.15
CA LEU A 491 -28.19 33.94 27.04
C LEU A 491 -27.72 33.08 28.22
N GLU A 492 -28.16 33.40 29.45
CA GLU A 492 -27.86 32.59 30.64
C GLU A 492 -28.45 31.18 30.53
N LYS A 493 -29.71 31.05 30.04
CA LYS A 493 -30.34 29.76 29.81
C LYS A 493 -29.62 28.94 28.74
N VAL A 494 -29.18 29.58 27.64
CA VAL A 494 -28.38 28.92 26.59
C VAL A 494 -27.04 28.44 27.16
N ALA A 495 -26.37 29.24 27.99
CA ALA A 495 -25.12 28.83 28.64
C ALA A 495 -25.31 27.58 29.53
N LEU A 496 -26.39 27.53 30.34
CA LEU A 496 -26.72 26.36 31.16
C LEU A 496 -27.01 25.10 30.31
N LEU A 497 -27.72 25.26 29.20
CA LEU A 497 -27.98 24.15 28.27
C LEU A 497 -26.69 23.67 27.58
N ASP A 498 -25.79 24.58 27.25
CA ASP A 498 -24.51 24.27 26.62
C ASP A 498 -23.56 23.58 27.60
N ASP A 499 -23.54 23.98 28.87
CA ASP A 499 -22.78 23.29 29.94
C ASP A 499 -23.29 21.86 30.14
N ALA A 500 -24.61 21.67 30.21
CA ALA A 500 -25.22 20.34 30.33
C ALA A 500 -24.94 19.46 29.10
N ALA A 501 -25.02 20.04 27.89
CA ALA A 501 -24.67 19.35 26.65
C ALA A 501 -23.17 18.98 26.60
N HIS A 502 -22.31 19.86 27.09
CA HIS A 502 -20.87 19.60 27.20
C HIS A 502 -20.56 18.44 28.14
N GLU A 503 -21.21 18.41 29.32
CA GLU A 503 -21.07 17.32 30.29
C GLU A 503 -21.59 15.99 29.75
N ALA A 504 -22.75 16.00 29.09
CA ALA A 504 -23.32 14.82 28.43
C ALA A 504 -22.39 14.28 27.34
N ALA A 505 -21.86 15.15 26.48
CA ALA A 505 -20.91 14.78 25.43
C ALA A 505 -19.61 14.19 26.02
N ASN A 506 -19.02 14.82 27.05
CA ASN A 506 -17.81 14.30 27.69
C ASN A 506 -18.04 12.95 28.37
N THR A 507 -19.17 12.78 29.05
CA THR A 507 -19.54 11.52 29.71
C THR A 507 -19.73 10.39 28.69
N ALA A 508 -20.39 10.68 27.58
CA ALA A 508 -20.58 9.73 26.49
C ALA A 508 -19.24 9.31 25.85
N LEU A 509 -18.36 10.27 25.56
CA LEU A 509 -17.04 10.01 25.01
C LEU A 509 -16.17 9.18 25.99
N ALA A 510 -16.18 9.52 27.28
CA ALA A 510 -15.47 8.77 28.31
C ALA A 510 -16.00 7.33 28.46
N THR A 511 -17.31 7.14 28.37
CA THR A 511 -17.95 5.81 28.42
C THR A 511 -17.58 4.98 27.19
N ALA A 512 -17.64 5.58 26.00
CA ALA A 512 -17.21 4.95 24.76
C ALA A 512 -15.73 4.55 24.81
N ASP A 513 -14.86 5.43 25.31
CA ASP A 513 -13.43 5.13 25.50
C ASP A 513 -13.22 3.99 26.51
N ALA A 514 -13.93 4.00 27.64
CA ALA A 514 -13.81 2.94 28.65
C ALA A 514 -14.23 1.57 28.09
N GLN A 515 -15.36 1.50 27.36
CA GLN A 515 -15.83 0.28 26.73
C GLN A 515 -14.85 -0.22 25.65
N LEU A 516 -14.32 0.69 24.82
CA LEU A 516 -13.39 0.32 23.75
C LEU A 516 -11.98 0.00 24.26
N ARG A 517 -11.57 0.50 25.43
CA ARG A 517 -10.26 0.21 26.03
C ARG A 517 -10.10 -1.25 26.46
N ALA A 518 -11.22 -1.93 26.75
CA ALA A 518 -11.23 -3.36 27.03
C ALA A 518 -10.92 -4.22 25.79
N TRP A 519 -10.98 -3.62 24.60
CA TRP A 519 -10.77 -4.30 23.32
C TRP A 519 -9.52 -3.74 22.63
N ALA A 520 -8.49 -4.58 22.53
CA ALA A 520 -7.40 -4.29 21.60
C ALA A 520 -7.95 -4.23 20.16
N LEU A 521 -7.30 -3.47 19.28
CA LEU A 521 -7.62 -3.52 17.85
C LEU A 521 -7.38 -4.95 17.32
N PRO A 522 -8.18 -5.42 16.35
CA PRO A 522 -8.05 -6.78 15.83
C PRO A 522 -6.64 -7.16 15.36
N ASP A 523 -5.86 -6.21 14.84
CA ASP A 523 -4.48 -6.45 14.41
C ASP A 523 -3.51 -6.76 15.57
N LYS A 524 -3.92 -6.50 16.82
CA LYS A 524 -3.18 -6.86 18.03
C LYS A 524 -3.69 -8.15 18.68
N TRP A 525 -4.76 -8.73 18.16
CA TRP A 525 -5.24 -10.02 18.63
C TRP A 525 -4.27 -11.11 18.18
N THR A 526 -4.13 -12.15 19.00
CA THR A 526 -3.40 -13.36 18.62
C THR A 526 -4.08 -14.02 17.42
N ASP A 527 -3.35 -14.81 16.64
CA ASP A 527 -3.92 -15.54 15.50
C ASP A 527 -5.13 -16.41 15.92
N SER A 528 -5.05 -17.04 17.10
CA SER A 528 -6.17 -17.81 17.68
C SER A 528 -7.41 -16.97 17.96
N GLU A 529 -7.24 -15.74 18.41
CA GLU A 529 -8.35 -14.82 18.66
C GLU A 529 -8.94 -14.25 17.37
N GLN A 530 -8.09 -13.94 16.37
CA GLN A 530 -8.55 -13.50 15.04
C GLN A 530 -9.33 -14.58 14.30
N LEU A 531 -9.12 -15.85 14.62
CA LEU A 531 -9.81 -16.98 14.03
C LEU A 531 -11.05 -17.43 14.80
N ALA A 532 -11.34 -16.83 15.96
CA ALA A 532 -12.48 -17.20 16.81
C ALA A 532 -13.75 -16.41 16.40
N PRO A 533 -14.77 -17.03 15.76
CA PRO A 533 -15.95 -16.31 15.30
C PRO A 533 -16.73 -15.66 16.46
N GLU A 534 -16.77 -16.31 17.62
CA GLU A 534 -17.44 -15.78 18.82
C GLU A 534 -16.77 -14.50 19.34
N ARG A 535 -15.44 -14.39 19.22
CA ARG A 535 -14.68 -13.19 19.63
C ARG A 535 -15.03 -11.98 18.78
N TRP A 536 -15.17 -12.18 17.46
CA TRP A 536 -15.63 -11.14 16.53
C TRP A 536 -17.06 -10.71 16.81
N LYS A 537 -17.99 -11.64 17.10
CA LYS A 537 -19.36 -11.30 17.47
C LYS A 537 -19.44 -10.45 18.75
N GLU A 538 -18.69 -10.82 19.78
CA GLU A 538 -18.62 -10.03 21.03
C GLU A 538 -18.07 -8.61 20.79
N TYR A 539 -17.05 -8.49 19.92
CA TYR A 539 -16.49 -7.21 19.53
C TYR A 539 -17.48 -6.34 18.75
N GLN A 540 -18.16 -6.91 17.76
CA GLN A 540 -19.23 -6.23 17.01
C GLN A 540 -20.36 -5.76 17.93
N ALA A 541 -20.85 -6.64 18.82
CA ALA A 541 -21.91 -6.27 19.77
C ALA A 541 -21.50 -5.13 20.71
N THR A 542 -20.20 -5.05 21.05
CA THR A 542 -19.67 -3.91 21.83
C THR A 542 -19.65 -2.64 20.99
N LEU A 543 -19.19 -2.70 19.74
CA LEU A 543 -19.17 -1.56 18.82
C LEU A 543 -20.57 -1.03 18.50
N GLU A 544 -21.54 -1.92 18.29
CA GLU A 544 -22.95 -1.57 18.07
C GLU A 544 -23.54 -0.83 19.28
N ARG A 545 -23.26 -1.32 20.50
CA ARG A 545 -23.69 -0.65 21.73
C ARG A 545 -23.11 0.75 21.86
N VAL A 546 -21.80 0.90 21.64
CA VAL A 546 -21.13 2.21 21.65
C VAL A 546 -21.73 3.14 20.58
N ALA A 547 -22.01 2.64 19.38
CA ALA A 547 -22.61 3.43 18.31
C ALA A 547 -24.01 3.92 18.70
N GLN A 548 -24.82 3.07 19.33
CA GLN A 548 -26.16 3.42 19.81
C GLN A 548 -26.13 4.45 20.94
N ASP A 549 -25.19 4.31 21.89
CA ASP A 549 -24.99 5.26 22.99
C ASP A 549 -24.60 6.64 22.44
N LEU A 550 -23.65 6.70 21.50
CA LEU A 550 -23.22 7.95 20.85
C LEU A 550 -24.33 8.59 20.01
N ALA A 551 -25.13 7.80 19.29
CA ALA A 551 -26.27 8.29 18.51
C ALA A 551 -27.35 8.91 19.41
N THR A 552 -27.62 8.30 20.56
CA THR A 552 -28.57 8.83 21.55
C THR A 552 -28.11 10.19 22.09
N VAL A 553 -26.82 10.31 22.43
CA VAL A 553 -26.26 11.56 22.95
C VAL A 553 -26.20 12.63 21.88
N ARG A 554 -25.92 12.27 20.62
CA ARG A 554 -25.97 13.20 19.48
C ARG A 554 -27.34 13.85 19.34
N GLN A 555 -28.43 13.10 19.53
CA GLN A 555 -29.80 13.66 19.53
C GLN A 555 -30.05 14.60 20.72
N GLN A 556 -29.46 14.33 21.89
CA GLN A 556 -29.61 15.15 23.09
C GLN A 556 -28.86 16.48 23.02
N ILE A 557 -27.72 16.53 22.34
CA ILE A 557 -26.87 17.72 22.22
C ILE A 557 -27.12 18.50 20.91
N ASP A 558 -28.23 18.25 20.23
CA ASP A 558 -28.52 18.86 18.94
C ASP A 558 -28.50 20.39 19.00
N GLY A 559 -27.82 21.00 18.03
CA GLY A 559 -27.53 22.43 17.98
C GLY A 559 -26.29 22.90 18.76
N PHE A 560 -25.66 22.10 19.63
CA PHE A 560 -24.40 22.45 20.31
C PHE A 560 -23.16 22.04 19.50
N ASP A 561 -22.65 22.98 18.69
CA ASP A 561 -21.57 22.74 17.72
C ASP A 561 -20.30 22.15 18.34
N GLY A 562 -19.90 22.62 19.53
CA GLY A 562 -18.65 22.21 20.18
C GLY A 562 -18.62 20.73 20.64
N GLY A 563 -19.76 20.19 21.06
CA GLY A 563 -19.90 18.79 21.46
C GLY A 563 -20.33 17.88 20.32
N SER A 564 -21.19 18.38 19.43
CA SER A 564 -21.74 17.61 18.32
C SER A 564 -20.65 17.12 17.38
N ALA A 565 -19.70 17.99 16.99
CA ALA A 565 -18.59 17.60 16.12
C ALA A 565 -17.69 16.51 16.75
N ARG A 566 -17.45 16.57 18.06
CA ARG A 566 -16.62 15.57 18.77
C ARG A 566 -17.30 14.22 18.85
N VAL A 567 -18.61 14.21 19.15
CA VAL A 567 -19.42 12.99 19.19
C VAL A 567 -19.57 12.39 17.79
N GLU A 568 -19.72 13.23 16.76
CA GLU A 568 -19.80 12.81 15.36
C GLU A 568 -18.51 12.14 14.89
N ILE A 569 -17.34 12.76 15.08
CA ILE A 569 -16.04 12.15 14.75
C ILE A 569 -15.89 10.79 15.43
N ARG A 570 -16.29 10.69 16.71
CA ARG A 570 -16.20 9.43 17.44
C ARG A 570 -17.19 8.39 16.92
N SER A 571 -18.41 8.79 16.58
CA SER A 571 -19.44 7.93 16.00
C SER A 571 -19.01 7.38 14.63
N GLU A 572 -18.45 8.22 13.76
CA GLU A 572 -17.89 7.80 12.47
C GLU A 572 -16.73 6.81 12.65
N ALA A 573 -15.83 7.06 13.60
CA ALA A 573 -14.74 6.15 13.90
C ALA A 573 -15.24 4.77 14.40
N VAL A 574 -16.27 4.75 15.24
CA VAL A 574 -16.89 3.50 15.73
C VAL A 574 -17.60 2.78 14.58
N GLN A 575 -18.34 3.49 13.74
CA GLN A 575 -19.02 2.91 12.58
C GLN A 575 -18.02 2.32 11.58
N SER A 576 -16.90 3.01 11.33
CA SER A 576 -15.83 2.50 10.48
C SER A 576 -15.26 1.19 11.03
N ARG A 577 -15.03 1.11 12.35
CA ARG A 577 -14.56 -0.13 13.01
C ARG A 577 -15.59 -1.24 12.94
N LEU A 578 -16.88 -0.91 13.07
CA LEU A 578 -17.96 -1.89 12.96
C LEU A 578 -18.03 -2.46 11.54
N ASN A 579 -17.95 -1.62 10.52
CA ASN A 579 -17.94 -2.04 9.11
C ASN A 579 -16.73 -2.95 8.81
N GLU A 580 -15.54 -2.57 9.30
CA GLU A 580 -14.34 -3.39 9.17
C GLU A 580 -14.50 -4.73 9.90
N ALA A 581 -15.00 -4.72 11.13
CA ALA A 581 -15.20 -5.92 11.91
C ALA A 581 -16.20 -6.87 11.25
N SER A 582 -17.30 -6.34 10.70
CA SER A 582 -18.28 -7.12 9.93
C SER A 582 -17.70 -7.71 8.67
N SER A 583 -16.97 -6.92 7.87
CA SER A 583 -16.31 -7.43 6.67
C SER A 583 -15.31 -8.54 6.99
N ARG A 584 -14.47 -8.36 8.02
CA ARG A 584 -13.50 -9.38 8.46
C ARG A 584 -14.18 -10.63 9.02
N PHE A 585 -15.24 -10.47 9.81
CA PHE A 585 -16.04 -11.58 10.33
C PHE A 585 -16.72 -12.37 9.22
N ASP A 586 -17.36 -11.70 8.26
CA ASP A 586 -18.04 -12.34 7.13
C ASP A 586 -17.05 -13.10 6.26
N THR A 587 -15.89 -12.49 5.98
CA THR A 587 -14.79 -13.15 5.24
C THR A 587 -14.29 -14.39 5.97
N LEU A 588 -14.05 -14.29 7.28
CA LEU A 588 -13.63 -15.43 8.11
C LEU A 588 -14.71 -16.53 8.11
N ASN A 589 -15.97 -16.17 8.28
CA ASN A 589 -17.07 -17.12 8.35
C ASN A 589 -17.31 -17.82 7.01
N ALA A 590 -17.22 -17.09 5.89
CA ALA A 590 -17.27 -17.64 4.54
C ALA A 590 -16.11 -18.62 4.29
N ALA A 591 -14.87 -18.20 4.59
CA ALA A 591 -13.70 -19.06 4.49
C ALA A 591 -13.86 -20.35 5.33
N LEU A 592 -14.32 -20.22 6.58
CA LEU A 592 -14.56 -21.36 7.46
C LEU A 592 -15.70 -22.27 6.97
N LEU A 593 -16.62 -21.77 6.15
CA LEU A 593 -17.74 -22.54 5.59
C LEU A 593 -17.31 -23.27 4.31
N ASP A 594 -16.53 -22.61 3.45
CA ASP A 594 -15.98 -23.20 2.22
C ASP A 594 -14.90 -24.25 2.51
N LEU A 595 -14.11 -24.04 3.55
CA LEU A 595 -13.07 -24.98 4.00
C LEU A 595 -13.64 -26.16 4.81
N ARG A 596 -14.96 -26.27 5.00
CA ARG A 596 -15.57 -27.43 5.67
C ARG A 596 -15.40 -28.68 4.81
N ALA A 597 -15.08 -29.79 5.48
CA ALA A 597 -14.91 -31.07 4.84
C ALA A 597 -16.17 -31.50 4.06
N GLU A 598 -17.37 -31.20 4.56
CA GLU A 598 -18.60 -31.52 3.85
C GLU A 598 -18.74 -30.75 2.54
N GLN A 599 -18.26 -29.51 2.47
CA GLN A 599 -18.39 -28.63 1.31
C GLN A 599 -17.33 -28.94 0.24
N LEU A 600 -16.08 -29.13 0.66
CA LEU A 600 -14.99 -29.58 -0.23
C LEU A 600 -15.30 -30.95 -0.85
N CYS A 601 -15.92 -31.86 -0.09
CA CYS A 601 -16.25 -33.21 -0.55
C CYS A 601 -17.65 -33.36 -1.16
N ARG A 602 -18.45 -32.28 -1.25
CA ARG A 602 -19.85 -32.36 -1.71
C ARG A 602 -19.94 -32.77 -3.18
N ALA A 603 -20.62 -33.89 -3.46
CA ALA A 603 -20.87 -34.36 -4.84
C ALA A 603 -19.60 -34.70 -5.65
N VAL A 604 -18.49 -35.05 -4.99
CA VAL A 604 -17.29 -35.56 -5.66
C VAL A 604 -17.59 -36.95 -6.23
N SER A 605 -18.02 -36.99 -7.48
CA SER A 605 -18.16 -38.22 -8.28
C SER A 605 -16.93 -38.47 -9.15
N ILE A 606 -16.16 -37.41 -9.40
CA ILE A 606 -14.91 -37.39 -10.17
C ILE A 606 -13.86 -36.64 -9.35
N GLU A 607 -12.68 -37.24 -9.21
CA GLU A 607 -11.56 -36.75 -8.38
C GLU A 607 -11.06 -35.34 -8.78
N GLN A 608 -11.21 -34.98 -10.05
CA GLN A 608 -10.89 -33.65 -10.58
C GLN A 608 -11.70 -32.52 -9.91
N ASP A 609 -12.97 -32.77 -9.54
CA ASP A 609 -13.83 -31.77 -8.93
C ASP A 609 -13.34 -31.37 -7.53
N PHE A 610 -12.72 -32.31 -6.81
CA PHE A 610 -12.12 -32.03 -5.51
C PHE A 610 -10.86 -31.17 -5.66
N ILE A 611 -9.98 -31.50 -6.61
CA ILE A 611 -8.74 -30.73 -6.88
C ILE A 611 -9.10 -29.29 -7.26
N VAL A 612 -10.04 -29.08 -8.18
CA VAL A 612 -10.46 -27.75 -8.63
C VAL A 612 -11.04 -26.92 -7.48
N ARG A 613 -11.86 -27.52 -6.61
CA ARG A 613 -12.41 -26.82 -5.43
C ARG A 613 -11.35 -26.51 -4.39
N LEU A 614 -10.40 -27.41 -4.18
CA LEU A 614 -9.26 -27.19 -3.30
C LEU A 614 -8.39 -26.04 -3.80
N GLU A 615 -8.12 -25.96 -5.10
CA GLU A 615 -7.38 -24.87 -5.73
C GLU A 615 -8.11 -23.53 -5.61
N ALA A 616 -9.43 -23.52 -5.85
CA ALA A 616 -10.25 -22.33 -5.66
C ALA A 616 -10.18 -21.85 -4.20
N ALA A 617 -10.38 -22.74 -3.23
CA ALA A 617 -10.33 -22.41 -1.80
C ALA A 617 -8.94 -21.95 -1.33
N LEU A 618 -7.86 -22.57 -1.83
CA LEU A 618 -6.49 -22.16 -1.56
C LEU A 618 -6.20 -20.74 -2.11
N THR A 619 -6.69 -20.45 -3.31
CA THR A 619 -6.49 -19.14 -3.96
C THR A 619 -7.27 -18.05 -3.24
N GLU A 620 -8.54 -18.33 -2.92
CA GLU A 620 -9.47 -17.37 -2.31
C GLU A 620 -9.13 -17.12 -0.82
N HIS A 621 -8.74 -18.15 -0.07
CA HIS A 621 -8.65 -18.11 1.40
C HIS A 621 -7.22 -18.28 1.95
N SER A 622 -6.19 -18.14 1.12
CA SER A 622 -4.76 -18.31 1.50
C SER A 622 -4.37 -17.58 2.80
N GLY A 623 -4.80 -16.33 2.97
CA GLY A 623 -4.48 -15.53 4.17
C GLY A 623 -5.16 -16.01 5.46
N VAL A 624 -6.31 -16.69 5.37
CA VAL A 624 -6.97 -17.33 6.53
C VAL A 624 -6.27 -18.64 6.87
N LEU A 625 -5.93 -19.44 5.85
CA LEU A 625 -5.22 -20.71 5.99
C LEU A 625 -3.80 -20.55 6.54
N ALA A 626 -3.10 -19.49 6.14
CA ALA A 626 -1.78 -19.14 6.67
C ALA A 626 -1.85 -18.82 8.18
N ARG A 627 -2.84 -18.02 8.60
CA ARG A 627 -3.08 -17.70 10.02
C ARG A 627 -3.49 -18.92 10.84
N GLN A 628 -4.15 -19.90 10.23
CA GLN A 628 -4.45 -21.18 10.87
C GLN A 628 -3.22 -22.11 11.01
N GLY A 629 -2.09 -21.78 10.36
CA GLY A 629 -0.93 -22.66 10.28
C GLY A 629 -1.18 -23.92 9.44
N ARG A 630 -2.21 -23.89 8.58
CA ARG A 630 -2.68 -25.07 7.81
C ARG A 630 -2.42 -24.96 6.32
N LEU A 631 -1.96 -23.79 5.83
CA LEU A 631 -1.68 -23.58 4.42
C LEU A 631 -0.78 -24.67 3.84
N ALA A 632 0.33 -24.99 4.52
CA ALA A 632 1.26 -26.03 4.10
C ALA A 632 0.62 -27.43 4.04
N ASP A 633 -0.32 -27.75 4.95
CA ASP A 633 -1.03 -29.03 4.94
C ASP A 633 -1.92 -29.20 3.69
N PHE A 634 -2.53 -28.10 3.23
CA PHE A 634 -3.39 -28.09 2.04
C PHE A 634 -2.59 -27.96 0.74
N GLU A 635 -1.49 -27.20 0.73
CA GLU A 635 -0.55 -27.16 -0.39
C GLU A 635 0.10 -28.53 -0.62
N HIS A 636 0.48 -29.23 0.45
CA HIS A 636 0.98 -30.60 0.33
C HIS A 636 -0.07 -31.54 -0.29
N ALA A 637 -1.36 -31.38 0.04
CA ALA A 637 -2.45 -32.14 -0.58
C ALA A 637 -2.60 -31.82 -2.09
N LYS A 638 -2.36 -30.57 -2.51
CA LYS A 638 -2.37 -30.15 -3.92
C LYS A 638 -1.27 -30.82 -4.73
N ASP A 639 -0.08 -31.02 -4.14
CA ASP A 639 1.07 -31.64 -4.81
C ASP A 639 0.81 -33.08 -5.28
N PHE A 640 -0.20 -33.75 -4.71
CA PHE A 640 -0.61 -35.07 -5.14
C PHE A 640 -1.58 -35.07 -6.35
N GLY A 641 -2.13 -33.91 -6.73
CA GLY A 641 -3.08 -33.77 -7.85
C GLY A 641 -2.61 -34.42 -9.15
N PRO A 642 -1.38 -34.15 -9.64
CA PRO A 642 -0.83 -34.80 -10.83
C PRO A 642 -0.69 -36.32 -10.71
N ALA A 643 -0.33 -36.83 -9.51
CA ALA A 643 -0.23 -38.25 -9.24
C ALA A 643 -1.62 -38.92 -9.29
N TRP A 644 -2.66 -38.26 -8.80
CA TRP A 644 -4.05 -38.73 -8.81
C TRP A 644 -4.67 -38.74 -10.21
N ILE A 645 -4.47 -37.68 -11.00
CA ILE A 645 -4.88 -37.63 -12.41
C ILE A 645 -4.29 -38.82 -13.19
N SER A 646 -3.04 -39.19 -12.89
CA SER A 646 -2.41 -40.35 -13.53
C SER A 646 -3.07 -41.69 -13.16
N ILE A 647 -3.59 -41.84 -11.93
CA ILE A 647 -4.28 -43.07 -11.50
C ILE A 647 -5.62 -43.20 -12.24
N GLY A 648 -6.35 -42.10 -12.38
CA GLY A 648 -7.59 -42.03 -13.16
C GLY A 648 -7.35 -42.38 -14.63
N ALA A 649 -6.40 -41.70 -15.28
CA ALA A 649 -6.01 -41.97 -16.67
C ALA A 649 -5.58 -43.44 -16.87
N TRP A 650 -4.78 -43.98 -15.94
CA TRP A 650 -4.38 -45.39 -15.98
C TRP A 650 -5.59 -46.33 -15.93
N ARG A 651 -6.54 -46.10 -15.03
CA ARG A 651 -7.73 -46.95 -14.86
C ARG A 651 -8.68 -46.88 -16.05
N ASP A 652 -8.96 -45.67 -16.53
CA ASP A 652 -10.09 -45.41 -17.44
C ASP A 652 -9.67 -45.46 -18.91
N GLU A 653 -8.41 -45.16 -19.22
CA GLU A 653 -7.93 -45.07 -20.60
C GLU A 653 -6.85 -46.12 -20.91
N TYR A 654 -5.76 -46.14 -20.16
CA TYR A 654 -4.58 -46.93 -20.55
C TYR A 654 -4.73 -48.42 -20.22
N ARG A 655 -5.26 -48.78 -19.05
CA ARG A 655 -5.45 -50.18 -18.66
C ARG A 655 -6.43 -50.92 -19.58
N PRO A 656 -7.61 -50.37 -19.96
CA PRO A 656 -8.49 -51.03 -20.92
C PRO A 656 -7.83 -51.24 -22.28
N ARG A 657 -7.11 -50.22 -22.79
CA ARG A 657 -6.36 -50.31 -24.06
C ARG A 657 -5.25 -51.38 -24.00
N LEU A 658 -4.52 -51.44 -22.87
CA LEU A 658 -3.51 -52.47 -22.64
C LEU A 658 -4.12 -53.86 -22.48
N ALA A 659 -5.27 -53.98 -21.82
CA ALA A 659 -5.97 -55.25 -21.64
C ALA A 659 -6.47 -55.83 -22.98
N VAL A 660 -6.79 -55.00 -23.96
CA VAL A 660 -7.11 -55.44 -25.33
C VAL A 660 -5.88 -56.03 -26.03
N ILE A 661 -4.68 -55.54 -25.72
CA ILE A 661 -3.42 -55.95 -26.38
C ILE A 661 -2.77 -57.15 -25.67
N LEU A 662 -2.75 -57.14 -24.34
CA LEU A 662 -2.04 -58.09 -23.48
C LEU A 662 -2.97 -59.07 -22.75
N GLY A 663 -4.30 -58.94 -22.92
CA GLY A 663 -5.31 -59.68 -22.16
C GLY A 663 -5.64 -59.02 -20.82
N ALA A 664 -6.75 -59.44 -20.19
CA ALA A 664 -7.28 -58.85 -18.95
C ALA A 664 -6.28 -58.83 -17.77
N ASP A 665 -5.37 -59.80 -17.74
CA ASP A 665 -4.35 -59.95 -16.70
C ASP A 665 -3.05 -59.18 -17.01
N LEU A 666 -2.99 -58.48 -18.16
CA LEU A 666 -1.78 -57.79 -18.64
C LEU A 666 -0.55 -58.71 -18.69
N ALA A 667 -0.77 -59.98 -18.99
CA ALA A 667 0.28 -60.99 -19.06
C ALA A 667 1.12 -60.81 -20.33
N LEU A 668 2.39 -61.21 -20.26
CA LEU A 668 3.32 -61.18 -21.39
C LEU A 668 2.75 -61.98 -22.58
N THR A 669 2.65 -61.33 -23.73
CA THR A 669 2.26 -61.99 -24.98
C THR A 669 3.47 -62.64 -25.64
N ALA A 670 3.28 -63.80 -26.29
CA ALA A 670 4.34 -64.41 -27.09
C ALA A 670 4.62 -63.67 -28.41
N ASN A 671 3.81 -62.64 -28.73
CA ASN A 671 3.86 -61.90 -29.98
C ASN A 671 4.63 -60.58 -29.82
N ALA A 672 5.80 -60.50 -30.46
CA ALA A 672 6.66 -59.31 -30.43
C ALA A 672 5.97 -58.02 -30.91
N ALA A 673 5.01 -58.12 -31.85
CA ALA A 673 4.28 -56.96 -32.34
C ALA A 673 3.33 -56.37 -31.29
N ASP A 674 2.66 -57.23 -30.50
CA ASP A 674 1.76 -56.78 -29.42
C ASP A 674 2.56 -56.21 -28.24
N ALA A 675 3.73 -56.81 -27.93
CA ALA A 675 4.65 -56.30 -26.92
C ALA A 675 5.19 -54.90 -27.28
N ALA A 676 5.53 -54.66 -28.56
CA ALA A 676 5.98 -53.35 -29.04
C ALA A 676 4.86 -52.29 -28.94
N ARG A 677 3.63 -52.62 -29.34
CA ARG A 677 2.49 -51.69 -29.19
C ARG A 677 2.17 -51.38 -27.73
N ALA A 678 2.28 -52.37 -26.84
CA ALA A 678 2.10 -52.16 -25.41
C ALA A 678 3.20 -51.26 -24.83
N CYS A 679 4.47 -51.44 -25.23
CA CYS A 679 5.56 -50.55 -24.83
C CYS A 679 5.28 -49.10 -25.20
N VAL A 680 4.82 -48.83 -26.43
CA VAL A 680 4.49 -47.46 -26.88
C VAL A 680 3.43 -46.83 -25.99
N LEU A 681 2.36 -47.55 -25.66
CA LEU A 681 1.30 -47.03 -24.77
C LEU A 681 1.78 -46.78 -23.34
N LEU A 682 2.66 -47.64 -22.82
CA LEU A 682 3.24 -47.49 -21.49
C LEU A 682 4.24 -46.32 -21.43
N GLN A 683 5.03 -46.13 -22.49
CA GLN A 683 5.94 -44.99 -22.64
C GLN A 683 5.17 -43.67 -22.79
N GLU A 684 4.09 -43.69 -23.58
CA GLU A 684 3.15 -42.57 -23.71
C GLU A 684 2.54 -42.19 -22.35
N PHE A 685 2.10 -43.18 -21.56
CA PHE A 685 1.61 -42.93 -20.20
C PHE A 685 2.68 -42.28 -19.32
N ASN A 686 3.90 -42.81 -19.30
CA ASN A 686 4.98 -42.25 -18.48
C ASN A 686 5.41 -40.85 -18.94
N ALA A 687 5.33 -40.56 -20.23
CA ALA A 687 5.61 -39.23 -20.78
C ALA A 687 4.51 -38.22 -20.40
N ASN A 688 3.24 -38.63 -20.49
CA ASN A 688 2.09 -37.76 -20.18
C ASN A 688 1.86 -37.61 -18.67
N HIS A 689 2.31 -38.56 -17.85
CA HIS A 689 2.12 -38.58 -16.40
C HIS A 689 3.43 -38.86 -15.64
N PRO A 690 4.42 -37.95 -15.68
CA PRO A 690 5.75 -38.17 -15.11
C PRO A 690 5.77 -38.32 -13.58
N ALA A 691 4.74 -37.78 -12.89
CA ALA A 691 4.54 -37.88 -11.44
C ALA A 691 3.70 -39.10 -11.03
N SER A 692 3.44 -40.05 -11.95
CA SER A 692 2.62 -41.21 -11.64
C SER A 692 3.28 -42.12 -10.59
N PRO A 693 2.54 -42.58 -9.57
CA PRO A 693 3.05 -43.56 -8.61
C PRO A 693 3.24 -44.94 -9.25
N TYR A 694 2.71 -45.17 -10.45
CA TYR A 694 2.92 -46.41 -11.21
C TYR A 694 4.21 -46.40 -12.02
N ARG A 695 4.93 -45.27 -12.10
CA ARG A 695 6.08 -45.08 -12.99
C ARG A 695 7.12 -46.19 -12.87
N SER A 696 7.58 -46.50 -11.66
CA SER A 696 8.56 -47.58 -11.44
C SER A 696 8.07 -48.95 -11.90
N ARG A 697 6.79 -49.25 -11.72
CA ARG A 697 6.16 -50.52 -12.14
C ARG A 697 5.92 -50.56 -13.65
N ILE A 698 5.58 -49.43 -14.24
CA ILE A 698 5.41 -49.27 -15.69
C ILE A 698 6.76 -49.35 -16.39
N ASP A 699 7.80 -48.69 -15.86
CA ASP A 699 9.17 -48.80 -16.34
C ASP A 699 9.66 -50.26 -16.24
N ALA A 700 9.33 -50.98 -15.18
CA ALA A 700 9.62 -52.41 -15.07
C ALA A 700 8.84 -53.24 -16.11
N LEU A 701 7.56 -52.92 -16.37
CA LEU A 701 6.76 -53.60 -17.39
C LEU A 701 7.29 -53.31 -18.81
N ILE A 702 7.71 -52.07 -19.09
CA ILE A 702 8.40 -51.66 -20.32
C ILE A 702 9.71 -52.44 -20.45
N SER A 703 10.50 -52.53 -19.38
CA SER A 703 11.75 -53.31 -19.34
C SER A 703 11.54 -54.79 -19.63
N ASN A 704 10.38 -55.34 -19.23
CA ASN A 704 10.04 -56.74 -19.47
C ASN A 704 9.50 -56.98 -20.88
N LEU A 705 8.80 -56.01 -21.47
CA LEU A 705 8.26 -56.07 -22.84
C LEU A 705 9.32 -55.70 -23.90
N ASP A 706 10.29 -54.86 -23.54
CA ASP A 706 11.48 -54.51 -24.34
C ASP A 706 12.72 -54.38 -23.41
N PRO A 707 13.50 -55.46 -23.22
CA PRO A 707 14.68 -55.48 -22.35
C PRO A 707 15.83 -54.58 -22.82
N ASN A 708 15.71 -53.93 -23.98
CA ASN A 708 16.68 -52.95 -24.47
C ASN A 708 16.30 -51.50 -24.12
N ALA A 709 15.11 -51.23 -23.58
CA ALA A 709 14.57 -49.88 -23.44
C ALA A 709 14.87 -49.16 -22.10
N ALA A 710 15.41 -49.82 -21.06
CA ALA A 710 15.41 -49.26 -19.71
C ALA A 710 16.71 -49.50 -18.91
N ALA A 711 17.75 -48.76 -19.24
CA ALA A 711 18.75 -48.19 -18.32
C ALA A 711 19.71 -47.37 -19.19
N GLU A 712 20.04 -46.14 -18.79
CA GLU A 712 21.13 -45.40 -19.41
C GLU A 712 22.45 -46.08 -19.00
N ARG A 713 22.76 -47.22 -19.64
CA ARG A 713 24.03 -47.90 -19.47
C ARG A 713 25.10 -46.91 -19.90
N TRP A 714 26.02 -46.62 -18.99
CA TRP A 714 27.14 -45.76 -19.35
C TRP A 714 27.89 -46.41 -20.49
N LEU A 715 28.14 -45.63 -21.54
CA LEU A 715 29.03 -46.06 -22.60
C LEU A 715 30.42 -46.36 -22.01
N PRO A 716 31.16 -47.34 -22.56
CA PRO A 716 32.50 -47.70 -22.09
C PRO A 716 33.41 -46.48 -21.86
N GLN A 717 33.35 -45.48 -22.75
CA GLN A 717 34.13 -44.25 -22.67
C GLN A 717 33.76 -43.41 -21.43
N ARG A 718 32.48 -43.34 -21.05
CA ARG A 718 32.04 -42.63 -19.82
C ARG A 718 32.54 -43.34 -18.56
N ILE A 719 32.59 -44.68 -18.58
CA ILE A 719 33.15 -45.48 -17.48
C ILE A 719 34.65 -45.28 -17.40
N ALA A 720 35.36 -45.23 -18.53
CA ALA A 720 36.79 -44.93 -18.58
C ALA A 720 37.11 -43.55 -17.99
N LEU A 721 36.29 -42.54 -18.29
CA LEU A 721 36.41 -41.20 -17.69
C LEU A 721 36.24 -41.24 -16.16
N GLU A 722 35.19 -41.89 -15.65
CA GLU A 722 34.97 -42.04 -14.20
C GLU A 722 36.14 -42.75 -13.51
N LEU A 723 36.68 -43.83 -14.12
CA LEU A 723 37.85 -44.53 -13.58
C LEU A 723 39.13 -43.67 -13.67
N GLY A 724 39.23 -42.79 -14.66
CA GLY A 724 40.34 -41.85 -14.84
C GLY A 724 40.39 -40.75 -13.77
N ASP A 725 39.22 -40.21 -13.41
CA ASP A 725 39.07 -39.13 -12.42
C ASP A 725 39.53 -39.54 -11.01
N GLU A 726 39.44 -40.83 -10.69
CA GLU A 726 39.86 -41.41 -9.41
C GLU A 726 41.39 -41.52 -9.27
N ARG A 727 42.16 -41.21 -10.31
CA ARG A 727 43.62 -41.07 -10.26
C ARG A 727 44.30 -42.32 -9.66
N LEU A 728 43.89 -43.53 -10.05
CA LEU A 728 44.57 -44.78 -9.66
C LEU A 728 45.49 -45.36 -10.76
N ALA A 729 45.49 -44.75 -11.94
CA ALA A 729 46.43 -45.04 -13.02
C ALA A 729 47.84 -44.42 -12.78
N ASN A 730 48.85 -45.04 -13.40
CA ASN A 730 50.25 -44.60 -13.40
C ASN A 730 50.87 -44.42 -12.00
N ILE A 731 50.59 -45.34 -11.08
CA ILE A 731 51.16 -45.36 -9.72
C ILE A 731 52.34 -46.35 -9.68
N GLU A 732 53.44 -45.90 -9.11
CA GLU A 732 54.62 -46.70 -8.81
C GLU A 732 54.81 -46.91 -7.31
N VAL A 733 55.29 -48.11 -6.96
CA VAL A 733 55.65 -48.51 -5.60
C VAL A 733 57.13 -48.30 -5.39
N VAL A 734 57.48 -47.47 -4.41
CA VAL A 734 58.86 -47.22 -3.96
C VAL A 734 59.11 -48.02 -2.68
N PRO A 735 59.98 -49.03 -2.70
CA PRO A 735 60.34 -49.77 -1.50
C PRO A 735 61.22 -48.93 -0.55
N ILE A 736 60.90 -48.97 0.75
CA ILE A 736 61.60 -48.29 1.84
C ILE A 736 62.14 -49.34 2.84
N THR A 737 63.15 -48.99 3.63
CA THR A 737 63.70 -49.84 4.71
C THR A 737 62.59 -50.43 5.60
N LYS A 738 62.87 -51.59 6.21
CA LYS A 738 61.96 -52.32 7.13
C LYS A 738 60.66 -52.82 6.48
N GLY A 739 60.69 -53.10 5.17
CA GLY A 739 59.54 -53.66 4.44
C GLY A 739 58.41 -52.67 4.17
N ARG A 740 58.63 -51.38 4.47
CA ARG A 740 57.68 -50.30 4.22
C ARG A 740 57.69 -49.90 2.75
N ARG A 741 56.60 -49.27 2.30
CA ARG A 741 56.41 -48.86 0.92
C ARG A 741 55.77 -47.48 0.88
N PHE A 742 56.01 -46.77 -0.20
CA PHE A 742 55.39 -45.49 -0.51
C PHE A 742 54.94 -45.51 -1.97
N TYR A 743 53.78 -44.93 -2.25
CA TYR A 743 53.18 -44.87 -3.58
C TYR A 743 53.37 -43.47 -4.17
N ARG A 744 53.82 -43.41 -5.43
CA ARG A 744 54.01 -42.15 -6.15
C ARG A 744 53.42 -42.20 -7.55
N ARG A 745 53.18 -41.02 -8.12
CA ARG A 745 52.93 -40.85 -9.55
C ARG A 745 54.15 -40.15 -10.17
N PRO A 746 54.76 -40.70 -11.24
CA PRO A 746 55.88 -40.04 -11.91
C PRO A 746 55.39 -38.78 -12.64
N SER A 747 56.11 -37.66 -12.50
CA SER A 747 55.85 -36.48 -13.34
C SER A 747 56.57 -36.65 -14.69
N VAL A 748 55.77 -36.77 -15.75
CA VAL A 748 56.12 -36.66 -17.17
C VAL A 748 56.84 -37.85 -17.85
N ASP A 749 56.13 -38.34 -18.88
CA ASP A 749 56.44 -39.16 -20.06
C ASP A 749 57.19 -40.51 -19.89
N PRO A 750 56.54 -41.68 -20.08
CA PRO A 750 57.15 -43.01 -19.95
C PRO A 750 58.17 -43.39 -21.04
N ALA A 751 58.49 -42.49 -21.98
CA ALA A 751 59.20 -42.83 -23.21
C ALA A 751 60.75 -42.92 -23.12
N ALA A 752 61.39 -42.78 -21.96
CA ALA A 752 62.85 -42.90 -21.86
C ALA A 752 63.29 -43.96 -20.83
N PRO A 753 63.43 -45.24 -21.23
CA PRO A 753 64.13 -46.22 -20.42
C PRO A 753 65.64 -45.99 -20.53
N SER A 754 66.35 -46.27 -19.43
CA SER A 754 67.81 -46.43 -19.34
C SER A 754 68.67 -45.15 -19.28
N VAL A 755 69.06 -44.77 -18.06
CA VAL A 755 70.47 -44.65 -17.63
C VAL A 755 70.47 -44.87 -16.12
N GLN A 756 71.47 -45.58 -15.58
CA GLN A 756 71.70 -45.74 -14.13
C GLN A 756 71.82 -44.36 -13.45
N MET A 757 70.69 -43.75 -13.09
CA MET A 757 70.70 -42.48 -12.39
C MET A 757 71.20 -42.69 -10.96
N LEU A 758 72.22 -41.90 -10.59
CA LEU A 758 72.77 -41.82 -9.25
C LEU A 758 71.64 -41.65 -8.21
N PRO A 759 71.71 -42.30 -7.03
CA PRO A 759 70.67 -42.27 -6.01
C PRO A 759 70.20 -40.85 -5.66
N CYS A 760 71.11 -39.87 -5.68
CA CYS A 760 70.81 -38.46 -5.40
C CYS A 760 69.97 -37.77 -6.50
N ASN A 761 70.21 -38.06 -7.78
CA ASN A 761 69.36 -37.54 -8.87
C ASN A 761 67.98 -38.19 -8.87
N ARG A 762 67.91 -39.46 -8.45
CA ARG A 762 66.64 -40.15 -8.22
C ARG A 762 65.86 -39.50 -7.08
N ALA A 763 66.53 -39.18 -5.97
CA ALA A 763 65.91 -38.46 -4.85
C ALA A 763 65.45 -37.05 -5.25
N LEU A 764 66.24 -36.31 -6.03
CA LEU A 764 65.90 -34.96 -6.50
C LEU A 764 64.71 -34.95 -7.46
N LYS A 765 64.61 -35.92 -8.39
CA LYS A 765 63.44 -36.02 -9.28
C LYS A 765 62.17 -36.39 -8.49
N ASN A 766 62.31 -37.25 -7.47
CA ASN A 766 61.20 -37.57 -6.57
C ASN A 766 60.72 -36.38 -5.73
N ILE A 767 61.64 -35.47 -5.37
CA ILE A 767 61.31 -34.23 -4.65
C ILE A 767 60.67 -33.21 -5.60
N ALA A 768 61.14 -33.12 -6.85
CA ALA A 768 60.59 -32.25 -7.88
C ALA A 768 59.14 -32.61 -8.24
N ASP A 769 58.82 -33.91 -8.36
CA ASP A 769 57.45 -34.40 -8.63
C ASP A 769 56.46 -34.12 -7.48
N VAL A 770 56.97 -33.80 -6.27
CA VAL A 770 56.17 -33.53 -5.05
C VAL A 770 55.92 -32.03 -4.84
N LEU A 771 56.64 -31.15 -5.53
CA LEU A 771 56.56 -29.70 -5.37
C LEU A 771 55.30 -29.03 -5.97
N GLU A 772 54.47 -29.76 -6.72
CA GLU A 772 53.22 -29.22 -7.28
C GLU A 772 52.07 -29.10 -6.26
N ASP A 773 52.20 -29.64 -5.04
CA ASP A 773 51.12 -29.70 -4.04
C ASP A 773 51.68 -29.49 -2.59
N PRO A 774 51.78 -28.24 -2.09
CA PRO A 774 52.63 -27.87 -0.94
C PRO A 774 52.20 -28.48 0.40
N GLU A 775 50.96 -28.94 0.56
CA GLU A 775 50.50 -29.61 1.80
C GLU A 775 51.02 -31.05 1.95
N LYS A 776 51.46 -31.70 0.86
CA LYS A 776 52.06 -33.05 0.89
C LYS A 776 53.57 -33.04 1.18
N LEU A 777 54.20 -31.88 1.04
CA LEU A 777 55.63 -31.66 1.26
C LEU A 777 56.05 -31.91 2.72
N SER A 778 55.20 -31.55 3.69
CA SER A 778 55.49 -31.69 5.13
C SER A 778 55.60 -33.15 5.60
N SER A 779 54.75 -34.05 5.08
CA SER A 779 54.78 -35.49 5.38
C SER A 779 55.95 -36.22 4.73
N ILE A 780 56.42 -35.74 3.57
CA ILE A 780 57.46 -36.41 2.76
C ILE A 780 58.88 -36.05 3.21
N LEU A 781 59.07 -34.87 3.82
CA LEU A 781 60.35 -34.48 4.45
C LEU A 781 60.76 -35.42 5.62
N ALA A 782 59.87 -36.33 6.07
CA ALA A 782 60.19 -37.36 7.05
C ALA A 782 60.95 -38.58 6.47
N VAL A 783 60.89 -38.83 5.15
CA VAL A 783 61.57 -39.97 4.51
C VAL A 783 62.87 -39.51 3.88
N SER A 784 64.01 -39.85 4.48
CA SER A 784 65.31 -39.44 3.96
C SER A 784 65.70 -40.25 2.71
N ALA A 785 66.47 -39.66 1.78
CA ALA A 785 66.97 -40.37 0.58
C ALA A 785 67.77 -41.65 0.90
N ARG A 786 68.21 -41.84 2.16
CA ARG A 786 68.90 -43.02 2.65
C ARG A 786 67.98 -44.19 3.00
N GLU A 787 66.67 -43.96 3.11
CA GLU A 787 65.68 -44.97 3.51
C GLU A 787 65.03 -45.70 2.32
N VAL A 788 65.23 -45.24 1.09
CA VAL A 788 64.74 -45.90 -0.12
C VAL A 788 65.64 -47.09 -0.46
N VAL A 789 65.09 -48.30 -0.50
CA VAL A 789 65.85 -49.55 -0.70
C VAL A 789 65.30 -50.31 -1.90
N GLY A 790 65.93 -50.15 -3.07
CA GLY A 790 65.63 -50.96 -4.26
C GLY A 790 65.15 -50.16 -5.48
N GLN A 791 64.65 -50.88 -6.48
CA GLN A 791 64.09 -50.31 -7.70
C GLN A 791 62.59 -50.08 -7.54
N THR A 792 62.14 -48.88 -7.91
CA THR A 792 60.73 -48.55 -8.07
C THR A 792 60.09 -49.45 -9.11
N LYS A 793 58.87 -49.94 -8.85
CA LYS A 793 58.12 -50.79 -9.78
C LYS A 793 56.69 -50.27 -9.96
N PRO A 794 56.07 -50.40 -11.15
CA PRO A 794 54.67 -50.06 -11.34
C PRO A 794 53.77 -50.95 -10.50
N SER A 795 52.76 -50.37 -9.84
CA SER A 795 51.80 -51.08 -9.03
C SER A 795 50.96 -52.08 -9.86
N THR A 796 50.72 -53.26 -9.30
CA THR A 796 49.87 -54.31 -9.87
C THR A 796 48.43 -53.81 -10.04
N ILE A 797 47.90 -53.10 -9.03
CA ILE A 797 46.58 -52.45 -9.08
C ILE A 797 46.57 -51.39 -10.18
N SER A 798 47.58 -50.53 -10.22
CA SER A 798 47.63 -49.46 -11.20
C SER A 798 47.71 -49.97 -12.64
N ARG A 799 48.44 -51.06 -12.89
CA ARG A 799 48.49 -51.72 -14.20
C ARG A 799 47.14 -52.30 -14.59
N ALA A 800 46.44 -52.96 -13.66
CA ALA A 800 45.09 -53.47 -13.90
C ALA A 800 44.11 -52.32 -14.20
N TRP A 801 44.23 -51.20 -13.48
CA TRP A 801 43.43 -50.00 -13.65
C TRP A 801 43.64 -49.35 -15.02
N SER A 802 44.89 -49.06 -15.39
CA SER A 802 45.25 -48.50 -16.70
C SER A 802 44.83 -49.43 -17.84
N GLY A 803 45.02 -50.74 -17.70
CA GLY A 803 44.57 -51.71 -18.70
C GLY A 803 43.05 -51.73 -18.88
N ALA A 804 42.29 -51.65 -17.79
CA ALA A 804 40.83 -51.55 -17.86
C ALA A 804 40.37 -50.22 -18.46
N GLN A 805 41.01 -49.11 -18.10
CA GLN A 805 40.71 -47.79 -18.66
C GLN A 805 40.93 -47.77 -20.17
N SER A 806 42.11 -48.17 -20.66
CA SER A 806 42.38 -48.21 -22.11
C SER A 806 41.44 -49.18 -22.85
N SER A 807 41.14 -50.34 -22.25
CA SER A 807 40.19 -51.30 -22.84
C SER A 807 38.76 -50.75 -22.89
N LEU A 808 38.37 -49.87 -21.96
CA LEU A 808 37.06 -49.20 -21.95
C LEU A 808 37.02 -48.00 -22.92
N GLU A 809 38.15 -47.31 -23.14
CA GLU A 809 38.27 -46.25 -24.14
C GLU A 809 38.08 -46.82 -25.57
N GLU A 810 38.69 -47.98 -25.84
CA GLU A 810 38.64 -48.67 -27.14
C GLU A 810 37.48 -49.66 -27.28
N GLY A 811 36.83 -50.02 -26.16
CA GLY A 811 35.87 -51.12 -26.06
C GLY A 811 34.47 -50.80 -26.60
N LYS A 812 33.77 -51.84 -27.05
CA LYS A 812 32.37 -51.74 -27.49
C LYS A 812 31.40 -51.81 -26.30
N PRO A 813 30.16 -51.27 -26.41
CA PRO A 813 29.21 -51.20 -25.28
C PRO A 813 28.93 -52.52 -24.55
N TYR A 814 28.97 -53.65 -25.26
CA TYR A 814 28.74 -54.97 -24.65
C TYR A 814 29.94 -55.53 -23.88
N GLU A 815 31.12 -54.91 -23.98
CA GLU A 815 32.38 -55.37 -23.36
C GLU A 815 32.58 -54.76 -21.98
N ALA A 816 31.88 -53.66 -21.66
CA ALA A 816 32.03 -52.90 -20.42
C ALA A 816 31.85 -53.74 -19.15
N SER A 817 30.80 -54.57 -19.08
CA SER A 817 30.53 -55.44 -17.93
C SER A 817 31.65 -56.46 -17.70
N THR A 818 32.19 -57.02 -18.78
CA THR A 818 33.29 -58.00 -18.73
C THR A 818 34.58 -57.35 -18.27
N ILE A 819 34.90 -56.16 -18.79
CA ILE A 819 36.11 -55.41 -18.43
C ILE A 819 36.06 -55.00 -16.94
N LEU A 820 34.90 -54.56 -16.44
CA LEU A 820 34.71 -54.19 -15.03
C LEU A 820 34.82 -55.38 -14.07
N VAL A 821 34.24 -56.53 -14.41
CA VAL A 821 34.38 -57.76 -13.61
C VAL A 821 35.82 -58.25 -13.60
N GLN A 822 36.54 -58.16 -14.74
CA GLN A 822 37.95 -58.48 -14.80
C GLN A 822 38.82 -57.51 -13.97
N LEU A 823 38.48 -56.22 -13.96
CA LEU A 823 39.15 -55.23 -13.11
C LEU A 823 38.97 -55.60 -11.63
N LEU A 824 37.72 -55.84 -11.18
CA LEU A 824 37.42 -56.26 -9.80
C LEU A 824 38.18 -57.53 -9.41
N SER A 825 38.21 -58.54 -10.29
CA SER A 825 38.95 -59.78 -10.05
C SER A 825 40.46 -59.58 -9.98
N LYS A 826 41.04 -58.71 -10.83
CA LYS A 826 42.49 -58.46 -10.83
C LYS A 826 42.92 -57.65 -9.60
N VAL A 827 42.13 -56.67 -9.19
CA VAL A 827 42.41 -55.88 -7.98
C VAL A 827 42.24 -56.73 -6.72
N SER A 828 41.26 -57.65 -6.66
CA SER A 828 41.11 -58.55 -5.50
C SER A 828 42.25 -59.56 -5.35
N GLN A 829 42.92 -59.92 -6.44
CA GLN A 829 44.05 -60.85 -6.44
C GLN A 829 45.42 -60.18 -6.23
N ALA A 830 45.48 -58.84 -6.17
CA ALA A 830 46.71 -58.06 -5.97
C ALA A 830 47.22 -58.09 -4.50
N SER A 831 47.43 -59.30 -3.97
CA SER A 831 47.90 -59.57 -2.60
C SER A 831 49.31 -59.08 -2.30
N ASP A 832 50.06 -58.69 -3.34
CA ASP A 832 51.39 -58.11 -3.25
C ASP A 832 51.38 -56.61 -2.92
N GLU A 833 50.21 -55.96 -2.85
CA GLU A 833 50.03 -54.52 -2.56
C GLU A 833 49.64 -54.25 -1.09
N GLU A 834 49.66 -52.98 -0.67
CA GLU A 834 49.23 -52.59 0.68
C GLU A 834 47.71 -52.79 0.84
N PRO A 835 47.22 -53.47 1.90
CA PRO A 835 45.80 -53.78 2.07
C PRO A 835 44.85 -52.58 2.01
N ILE A 836 45.26 -51.43 2.55
CA ILE A 836 44.43 -50.20 2.53
C ILE A 836 44.27 -49.69 1.09
N PHE A 837 45.34 -49.74 0.28
CA PHE A 837 45.31 -49.33 -1.12
C PHE A 837 44.45 -50.29 -1.96
N GLN A 838 44.59 -51.60 -1.73
CA GLN A 838 43.79 -52.63 -2.38
C GLN A 838 42.29 -52.49 -2.08
N LEU A 839 41.93 -52.27 -0.82
CA LEU A 839 40.55 -52.06 -0.39
C LEU A 839 39.94 -50.83 -1.07
N ARG A 840 40.69 -49.72 -1.13
CA ARG A 840 40.23 -48.46 -1.76
C ARG A 840 39.95 -48.65 -3.25
N ALA A 841 40.88 -49.29 -3.97
CA ALA A 841 40.72 -49.57 -5.38
C ALA A 841 39.50 -50.46 -5.66
N LEU A 842 39.30 -51.54 -4.88
CA LEU A 842 38.12 -52.40 -5.00
C LEU A 842 36.82 -51.64 -4.74
N ARG A 843 36.77 -50.78 -3.72
CA ARG A 843 35.58 -49.98 -3.40
C ARG A 843 35.21 -49.06 -4.56
N ILE A 844 36.19 -48.34 -5.11
CA ILE A 844 35.98 -47.42 -6.22
C ILE A 844 35.52 -48.17 -7.47
N ALA A 845 36.21 -49.26 -7.83
CA ALA A 845 35.82 -50.08 -8.98
C ALA A 845 34.42 -50.68 -8.80
N THR A 846 34.05 -51.07 -7.59
CA THR A 846 32.72 -51.62 -7.28
C THR A 846 31.65 -50.52 -7.41
N ALA A 847 31.91 -49.33 -6.89
CA ALA A 847 31.01 -48.19 -7.01
C ALA A 847 30.79 -47.78 -8.47
N ALA A 848 31.87 -47.68 -9.26
CA ALA A 848 31.79 -47.39 -10.70
C ALA A 848 30.98 -48.48 -11.43
N THR A 849 31.19 -49.75 -11.09
CA THR A 849 30.45 -50.88 -11.67
C THR A 849 28.95 -50.79 -11.40
N LEU A 850 28.56 -50.49 -10.16
CA LEU A 850 27.15 -50.34 -9.76
C LEU A 850 26.48 -49.10 -10.37
N ARG A 851 27.17 -47.95 -10.42
CA ARG A 851 26.63 -46.71 -10.99
C ARG A 851 26.48 -46.78 -12.51
N SER A 852 27.37 -47.50 -13.19
CA SER A 852 27.39 -47.57 -14.65
C SER A 852 26.20 -48.31 -15.28
N GLY A 853 25.42 -49.05 -14.47
CA GLY A 853 24.36 -49.93 -14.97
C GLY A 853 24.87 -51.17 -15.73
N ASN A 854 26.19 -51.42 -15.69
CA ASN A 854 26.84 -52.57 -16.34
C ASN A 854 27.22 -53.69 -15.34
N ALA A 855 26.81 -53.57 -14.08
CA ALA A 855 26.96 -54.65 -13.10
C ALA A 855 26.12 -55.86 -13.53
N PRO A 856 26.68 -57.07 -13.64
CA PRO A 856 25.86 -58.25 -13.81
C PRO A 856 24.96 -58.42 -12.58
N VAL A 857 23.66 -58.59 -12.81
CA VAL A 857 22.62 -58.74 -11.76
C VAL A 857 23.01 -59.80 -10.72
N GLN A 858 23.69 -60.86 -11.15
CA GLN A 858 24.17 -61.96 -10.31
C GLN A 858 25.17 -61.54 -9.23
N VAL A 859 25.95 -60.48 -9.47
CA VAL A 859 26.94 -59.96 -8.52
C VAL A 859 26.50 -58.64 -7.90
N GLU A 860 25.53 -57.95 -8.49
CA GLU A 860 25.12 -56.61 -8.07
C GLU A 860 24.73 -56.55 -6.59
N LEU A 861 23.90 -57.48 -6.11
CA LEU A 861 23.48 -57.52 -4.71
C LEU A 861 24.66 -57.80 -3.77
N ALA A 862 25.52 -58.76 -4.11
CA ALA A 862 26.69 -59.10 -3.31
C ALA A 862 27.68 -57.93 -3.22
N LEU A 863 27.86 -57.20 -4.32
CA LEU A 863 28.67 -55.99 -4.39
C LEU A 863 28.07 -54.84 -3.55
N ARG A 864 26.75 -54.64 -3.61
CA ARG A 864 26.05 -53.65 -2.76
C ARG A 864 26.15 -53.99 -1.28
N GLN A 865 25.98 -55.26 -0.91
CA GLN A 865 26.12 -55.75 0.46
C GLN A 865 27.56 -55.60 0.96
N TRP A 866 28.56 -55.93 0.13
CA TRP A 866 29.95 -55.73 0.48
C TRP A 866 30.26 -54.24 0.72
N ILE A 867 29.84 -53.32 -0.16
CA ILE A 867 30.01 -51.87 0.06
C ILE A 867 29.34 -51.42 1.36
N ALA A 868 28.11 -51.87 1.63
CA ALA A 868 27.41 -51.53 2.87
C ALA A 868 28.18 -52.02 4.12
N SER A 869 28.79 -53.21 4.04
CA SER A 869 29.54 -53.81 5.14
C SER A 869 30.90 -53.13 5.41
N LEU A 870 31.46 -52.36 4.47
CA LEU A 870 32.75 -51.69 4.66
C LEU A 870 32.74 -50.66 5.78
N LYS A 871 31.60 -49.99 6.01
CA LYS A 871 31.45 -49.03 7.10
C LYS A 871 31.60 -49.67 8.48
N GLU A 872 31.22 -50.94 8.61
CA GLU A 872 31.30 -51.70 9.86
C GLU A 872 32.64 -52.43 9.99
N LEU A 873 33.16 -52.99 8.89
CA LEU A 873 34.34 -53.85 8.90
C LEU A 873 35.66 -53.09 8.89
N ALA A 874 35.68 -51.92 8.24
CA ALA A 874 36.92 -51.18 8.01
C ALA A 874 36.77 -49.66 8.11
N PRO A 875 36.16 -49.12 9.18
CA PRO A 875 35.90 -47.69 9.32
C PRO A 875 37.19 -46.84 9.30
N ASP A 876 38.26 -47.32 9.95
CA ASP A 876 39.51 -46.55 10.01
C ASP A 876 40.29 -46.66 8.69
N ALA A 877 40.15 -47.78 7.96
CA ALA A 877 40.76 -47.94 6.64
C ALA A 877 40.09 -47.08 5.57
N GLU A 878 38.79 -46.76 5.70
CA GLU A 878 38.11 -45.86 4.78
C GLU A 878 38.60 -44.40 4.89
N LEU A 879 38.97 -43.99 6.10
CA LEU A 879 39.44 -42.66 6.45
C LEU A 879 40.96 -42.50 6.34
N ALA A 880 41.71 -43.60 6.32
CA ALA A 880 43.16 -43.58 6.22
C ALA A 880 43.61 -43.04 4.86
N ASP A 881 44.53 -42.07 4.88
CA ASP A 881 45.21 -41.60 3.67
C ASP A 881 46.18 -42.68 3.20
N TRP A 882 45.76 -43.45 2.19
CA TRP A 882 46.52 -44.56 1.62
C TRP A 882 47.85 -44.11 0.99
N VAL A 883 48.00 -42.84 0.62
CA VAL A 883 49.27 -42.29 0.10
C VAL A 883 50.29 -42.12 1.23
N ARG A 884 49.81 -41.86 2.45
CA ARG A 884 50.63 -41.75 3.70
C ARG A 884 50.75 -43.07 4.46
N ALA A 885 49.88 -44.03 4.14
CA ALA A 885 49.76 -45.30 4.82
C ALA A 885 50.99 -46.19 4.56
N GLY A 886 51.85 -46.32 5.57
CA GLY A 886 53.03 -47.19 5.53
C GLY A 886 54.31 -46.57 6.09
N TYR A 887 54.42 -45.24 6.18
CA TYR A 887 55.61 -44.57 6.73
C TYR A 887 55.34 -43.69 7.96
N ASP A 888 54.13 -43.17 8.11
CA ASP A 888 53.75 -42.39 9.29
C ASP A 888 53.51 -43.33 10.48
N ASN A 889 54.23 -43.14 11.59
CA ASN A 889 54.17 -44.00 12.78
C ASN A 889 52.92 -43.72 13.64
N SER A 890 51.75 -43.60 13.02
CA SER A 890 50.51 -43.47 13.77
C SER A 890 50.02 -44.85 14.22
N ALA A 891 49.60 -44.95 15.48
CA ALA A 891 48.98 -46.16 16.04
C ALA A 891 47.76 -46.63 15.21
N ASN A 892 47.19 -45.74 14.41
CA ASN A 892 46.01 -45.98 13.57
C ASN A 892 46.31 -46.80 12.31
N PHE A 893 47.53 -46.74 11.75
CA PHE A 893 47.85 -47.45 10.49
C PHE A 893 47.82 -48.98 10.65
N THR A 894 48.32 -49.51 11.76
CA THR A 894 48.33 -50.97 11.98
C THR A 894 46.90 -51.51 12.15
N THR A 895 46.04 -50.74 12.83
CA THR A 895 44.62 -51.08 13.01
C THR A 895 43.88 -51.00 11.67
N ALA A 896 44.07 -49.92 10.90
CA ALA A 896 43.47 -49.74 9.58
C ALA A 896 43.92 -50.83 8.59
N SER A 897 45.21 -51.21 8.59
CA SER A 897 45.72 -52.27 7.69
C SER A 897 45.14 -53.64 8.05
N LYS A 898 44.99 -53.95 9.34
CA LYS A 898 44.30 -55.18 9.79
C LYS A 898 42.81 -55.21 9.42
N GLN A 899 42.11 -54.10 9.62
CA GLN A 899 40.71 -53.93 9.20
C GLN A 899 40.55 -54.13 7.70
N ALA A 900 41.45 -53.53 6.90
CA ALA A 900 41.44 -53.69 5.46
C ALA A 900 41.66 -55.14 5.03
N GLN A 901 42.61 -55.87 5.64
CA GLN A 901 42.82 -57.29 5.38
C GLN A 901 41.57 -58.13 5.71
N GLU A 902 40.87 -57.82 6.80
CA GLU A 902 39.66 -58.56 7.18
C GLU A 902 38.49 -58.28 6.22
N ALA A 903 38.31 -57.02 5.78
CA ALA A 903 37.32 -56.65 4.79
C ALA A 903 37.61 -57.29 3.41
N LEU A 904 38.88 -57.39 3.01
CA LEU A 904 39.31 -58.01 1.75
C LEU A 904 38.99 -59.51 1.71
N LYS A 905 39.10 -60.23 2.84
CA LYS A 905 38.70 -61.64 2.92
C LYS A 905 37.21 -61.89 2.72
N ARG A 906 36.38 -60.87 2.95
CA ARG A 906 34.91 -60.93 2.77
C ARG A 906 34.45 -60.46 1.39
N PHE A 907 35.37 -60.10 0.49
CA PHE A 907 35.02 -59.75 -0.88
C PHE A 907 34.42 -60.97 -1.62
N PRO A 908 33.29 -60.84 -2.34
CA PRO A 908 32.60 -61.97 -2.96
C PRO A 908 33.42 -62.63 -4.07
N ASP A 909 33.31 -63.96 -4.19
CA ASP A 909 33.92 -64.72 -5.30
C ASP A 909 33.08 -64.54 -6.58
N LEU A 910 33.65 -63.82 -7.54
CA LEU A 910 32.96 -63.42 -8.78
C LEU A 910 32.96 -64.51 -9.86
N GLN A 911 33.66 -65.64 -9.68
CA GLN A 911 33.72 -66.70 -10.69
C GLN A 911 32.43 -67.55 -10.78
N GLN A 912 31.74 -67.81 -9.66
CA GLN A 912 30.52 -68.64 -9.63
C GLN A 912 29.23 -67.86 -9.90
N ALA A 913 29.21 -66.55 -9.62
CA ALA A 913 28.01 -65.74 -9.71
C ALA A 913 27.48 -65.62 -11.15
N SER A 914 28.37 -65.58 -12.16
CA SER A 914 28.00 -65.46 -13.58
C SER A 914 27.00 -66.52 -14.09
N ALA A 915 27.02 -67.73 -13.53
CA ALA A 915 26.16 -68.85 -13.95
C ALA A 915 24.79 -68.91 -13.24
N HIS A 916 24.61 -68.25 -12.09
CA HIS A 916 23.43 -68.44 -11.23
C HIS A 916 22.27 -67.46 -11.47
N ALA A 917 22.49 -66.23 -11.96
CA ALA A 917 21.36 -65.29 -12.13
C ALA A 917 20.62 -65.35 -13.48
N ALA A 918 20.83 -66.40 -14.30
CA ALA A 918 19.89 -66.73 -15.37
C ALA A 918 18.61 -67.40 -14.84
N THR A 919 18.67 -68.06 -13.68
CA THR A 919 17.60 -68.95 -13.18
C THR A 919 16.71 -68.29 -12.12
N ALA A 920 17.20 -67.26 -11.41
CA ALA A 920 16.46 -66.58 -10.35
C ALA A 920 15.43 -65.55 -10.87
N GLN A 921 15.64 -65.05 -12.09
CA GLN A 921 14.83 -63.98 -12.72
C GLN A 921 13.42 -64.44 -13.14
N GLN A 922 13.14 -65.76 -13.18
CA GLN A 922 11.83 -66.32 -13.53
C GLN A 922 10.83 -66.39 -12.36
N THR A 923 11.26 -66.21 -11.11
CA THR A 923 10.42 -66.54 -9.93
C THR A 923 9.75 -65.33 -9.29
N GLU A 924 10.22 -64.10 -9.54
CA GLU A 924 9.72 -62.89 -8.87
C GLU A 924 8.62 -62.11 -9.63
N ALA A 925 8.19 -62.59 -10.80
CA ALA A 925 7.16 -61.95 -11.62
C ALA A 925 5.71 -62.28 -11.19
N LYS A 926 5.39 -62.24 -9.89
CA LYS A 926 4.01 -62.33 -9.38
C LYS A 926 3.79 -61.23 -8.34
N PHE A 927 2.95 -60.25 -8.68
CA PHE A 927 2.04 -59.43 -7.83
C PHE A 927 1.95 -57.98 -8.33
N LEU A 928 0.93 -57.69 -9.16
CA LEU A 928 0.40 -56.34 -9.39
C LEU A 928 -1.09 -56.35 -9.01
N VAL A 929 -1.45 -55.69 -7.92
CA VAL A 929 -2.82 -55.61 -7.39
C VAL A 929 -3.48 -54.29 -7.81
N ALA A 930 -4.76 -54.33 -8.19
CA ALA A 930 -5.57 -53.20 -8.62
C ALA A 930 -6.13 -52.38 -7.42
N LEU A 931 -6.18 -51.04 -7.53
CA LEU A 931 -6.71 -50.12 -6.50
C LEU A 931 -7.88 -49.28 -7.07
N ALA A 932 -8.92 -49.04 -6.28
CA ALA A 932 -10.06 -48.14 -6.58
C ALA A 932 -10.25 -47.11 -5.45
N PRO A 933 -10.55 -45.83 -5.73
CA PRO A 933 -10.79 -44.84 -4.68
C PRO A 933 -12.06 -45.15 -3.87
N VAL A 934 -12.05 -44.80 -2.59
CA VAL A 934 -13.15 -45.01 -1.62
C VAL A 934 -13.63 -43.69 -0.99
N GLY A 935 -12.75 -42.70 -0.85
CA GLY A 935 -13.09 -41.38 -0.31
C GLY A 935 -11.89 -40.59 0.23
N VAL A 936 -12.15 -39.48 0.92
CA VAL A 936 -11.15 -38.60 1.54
C VAL A 936 -11.26 -38.69 3.07
N VAL A 937 -10.13 -38.84 3.75
CA VAL A 937 -10.00 -38.74 5.20
C VAL A 937 -9.98 -37.28 5.61
N ALA A 938 -10.86 -36.90 6.54
CA ALA A 938 -10.81 -35.57 7.12
C ALA A 938 -9.50 -35.33 7.90
N PRO A 939 -9.00 -34.09 7.95
CA PRO A 939 -7.91 -33.71 8.85
C PRO A 939 -8.28 -34.04 10.30
N ALA A 940 -7.31 -34.49 11.09
CA ALA A 940 -7.56 -34.83 12.50
C ALA A 940 -8.01 -33.58 13.28
N GLY A 941 -9.15 -33.66 13.95
CA GLY A 941 -9.56 -32.65 14.94
C GLY A 941 -8.55 -32.57 16.09
N ALA A 942 -8.45 -31.40 16.74
CA ALA A 942 -7.49 -31.14 17.82
C ALA A 942 -7.58 -32.11 19.01
N THR A 943 -8.72 -32.80 19.17
CA THR A 943 -8.94 -33.84 20.17
C THR A 943 -8.82 -35.20 19.49
N GLY A 944 -7.61 -35.76 19.50
CA GLY A 944 -7.28 -37.01 18.83
C GLY A 944 -8.21 -38.17 19.21
N GLY A 945 -8.76 -38.83 18.19
CA GLY A 945 -9.50 -40.07 18.33
C GLY A 945 -10.34 -40.33 17.08
N SER A 946 -9.89 -41.28 16.25
CA SER A 946 -10.53 -41.72 15.00
C SER A 946 -10.51 -40.70 13.85
N ARG A 947 -9.88 -41.08 12.73
CA ARG A 947 -10.01 -40.35 11.46
C ARG A 947 -11.05 -41.03 10.60
N GLU A 948 -12.00 -40.27 10.07
CA GLU A 948 -13.13 -40.82 9.31
C GLU A 948 -13.04 -40.49 7.81
N ILE A 949 -13.51 -41.42 6.97
CA ILE A 949 -13.72 -41.21 5.54
C ILE A 949 -14.99 -40.37 5.38
N VAL A 950 -14.83 -39.13 4.91
CA VAL A 950 -15.92 -38.16 4.79
C VAL A 950 -16.99 -38.69 3.83
N GLY A 951 -18.23 -38.79 4.34
CA GLY A 951 -19.39 -39.19 3.54
C GLY A 951 -19.48 -40.68 3.19
N SER A 952 -18.61 -41.54 3.70
CA SER A 952 -18.58 -42.98 3.37
C SER A 952 -18.61 -43.87 4.62
N LYS A 953 -19.55 -44.81 4.68
CA LYS A 953 -19.61 -45.85 5.73
C LYS A 953 -18.83 -47.12 5.35
N TYR A 954 -17.79 -46.98 4.53
CA TYR A 954 -17.04 -48.12 4.04
C TYR A 954 -16.41 -48.90 5.19
N SER A 955 -16.52 -50.23 5.14
CA SER A 955 -15.90 -51.17 6.07
C SER A 955 -15.12 -52.21 5.27
N GLY A 956 -13.81 -52.33 5.52
CA GLY A 956 -12.95 -53.25 4.79
C GLY A 956 -11.50 -52.81 4.70
N PRO A 957 -10.62 -53.62 4.07
CA PRO A 957 -9.24 -53.27 3.83
C PRO A 957 -9.13 -52.12 2.83
N LEU A 958 -8.19 -51.24 3.09
CA LEU A 958 -7.92 -50.01 2.38
C LEU A 958 -6.43 -49.79 2.24
N VAL A 959 -6.07 -48.87 1.36
CA VAL A 959 -4.73 -48.40 1.12
C VAL A 959 -4.77 -46.87 1.15
N ILE A 960 -3.91 -46.25 1.95
CA ILE A 960 -3.79 -44.80 2.07
C ILE A 960 -2.50 -44.38 1.38
N ALA A 961 -2.57 -43.38 0.51
CA ALA A 961 -1.38 -42.80 -0.11
C ALA A 961 -0.81 -41.70 0.80
N VAL A 962 0.47 -41.81 1.17
CA VAL A 962 1.18 -40.85 2.02
C VAL A 962 2.52 -40.52 1.37
N ASN A 963 2.86 -39.24 1.23
CA ASN A 963 4.20 -38.83 0.78
C ASN A 963 5.12 -38.73 2.00
N SER A 964 6.23 -39.46 1.97
CA SER A 964 7.35 -39.25 2.88
C SER A 964 8.62 -39.03 2.05
N GLU A 965 9.31 -37.93 2.30
CA GLU A 965 10.61 -37.62 1.70
C GLU A 965 10.60 -37.57 0.15
N GLY A 966 9.47 -37.19 -0.46
CA GLY A 966 9.34 -37.11 -1.93
C GLY A 966 8.98 -38.44 -2.59
N THR A 967 8.69 -39.47 -1.80
CA THR A 967 8.21 -40.78 -2.27
C THR A 967 6.82 -41.08 -1.74
N VAL A 968 5.90 -41.46 -2.64
CA VAL A 968 4.54 -41.87 -2.28
C VAL A 968 4.56 -43.31 -1.79
N ASN A 969 4.27 -43.48 -0.49
CA ASN A 969 4.12 -44.75 0.19
C ASN A 969 2.63 -45.13 0.31
N PHE A 970 2.36 -46.43 0.19
CA PHE A 970 1.03 -47.00 0.33
C PHE A 970 0.92 -47.72 1.67
N ILE A 971 0.09 -47.18 2.57
CA ILE A 971 -0.12 -47.73 3.92
C ILE A 971 -1.40 -48.55 3.89
N ASP A 972 -1.29 -49.85 4.18
CA ASP A 972 -2.46 -50.69 4.37
C ASP A 972 -3.20 -50.27 5.65
N ALA A 973 -4.50 -50.05 5.54
CA ALA A 973 -5.37 -49.65 6.62
C ALA A 973 -6.66 -50.47 6.60
N VAL A 974 -7.40 -50.44 7.70
CA VAL A 974 -8.74 -51.03 7.77
C VAL A 974 -9.72 -49.97 8.20
N ALA A 975 -10.79 -49.78 7.42
CA ALA A 975 -11.91 -48.97 7.89
C ALA A 975 -12.98 -49.85 8.53
N ALA A 976 -13.57 -49.34 9.60
CA ALA A 976 -14.78 -49.86 10.22
C ALA A 976 -15.80 -48.71 10.32
N ASN A 977 -16.89 -48.79 9.56
CA ASN A 977 -17.92 -47.75 9.44
C ASN A 977 -17.37 -46.36 9.11
N GLY A 978 -16.39 -46.28 8.21
CA GLY A 978 -15.75 -45.01 7.85
C GLY A 978 -14.60 -44.59 8.76
N ALA A 979 -14.50 -45.11 10.00
CA ALA A 979 -13.37 -44.86 10.89
C ALA A 979 -12.14 -45.68 10.47
N ILE A 980 -10.99 -45.03 10.31
CA ILE A 980 -9.74 -45.63 9.80
C ILE A 980 -8.86 -46.05 10.97
N ASN A 981 -8.44 -47.31 10.94
CA ASN A 981 -7.39 -47.84 11.79
C ASN A 981 -6.14 -48.12 10.95
N THR A 982 -5.06 -47.39 11.22
CA THR A 982 -3.77 -47.52 10.53
C THR A 982 -2.77 -48.44 11.23
N GLY A 983 -3.17 -49.14 12.29
CA GLY A 983 -2.27 -50.07 12.99
C GLY A 983 -1.04 -49.40 13.63
N GLY A 984 -1.11 -48.10 13.93
CA GLY A 984 -0.03 -47.36 14.62
C GLY A 984 0.80 -46.42 13.75
N TRP A 985 0.51 -46.30 12.45
CA TRP A 985 1.17 -45.31 11.59
C TRP A 985 0.65 -43.89 11.83
N GLU A 986 1.55 -42.94 12.05
CA GLU A 986 1.23 -41.51 12.10
C GLU A 986 0.89 -40.99 10.70
N LEU A 987 -0.35 -40.53 10.53
CA LEU A 987 -0.82 -39.95 9.28
C LEU A 987 -0.59 -38.42 9.25
N PRO A 988 -0.29 -37.81 8.09
CA PRO A 988 -0.21 -36.36 7.91
C PRO A 988 -1.45 -35.62 8.41
N LYS A 989 -1.33 -34.36 8.85
CA LYS A 989 -2.46 -33.61 9.46
C LYS A 989 -3.53 -33.15 8.46
N GLY A 990 -3.17 -33.01 7.17
CA GLY A 990 -4.06 -32.61 6.09
C GLY A 990 -5.08 -33.69 5.64
N PRO A 991 -6.00 -33.34 4.73
CA PRO A 991 -6.89 -34.31 4.09
C PRO A 991 -6.10 -35.32 3.23
N MET A 992 -6.51 -36.60 3.23
CA MET A 992 -5.81 -37.68 2.52
C MET A 992 -6.78 -38.55 1.72
N ILE A 993 -6.39 -39.05 0.55
CA ILE A 993 -7.25 -39.92 -0.27
C ILE A 993 -7.03 -41.39 0.10
N VAL A 994 -8.12 -42.16 0.11
CA VAL A 994 -8.16 -43.58 0.49
C VAL A 994 -8.65 -44.45 -0.66
N PHE A 995 -8.00 -45.59 -0.85
CA PHE A 995 -8.29 -46.56 -1.90
C PHE A 995 -8.69 -47.92 -1.30
N ARG A 996 -9.54 -48.70 -1.96
CA ARG A 996 -9.76 -50.14 -1.74
C ARG A 996 -8.97 -50.93 -2.76
N ARG A 997 -8.55 -52.15 -2.39
CA ARG A 997 -8.05 -53.12 -3.37
C ARG A 997 -9.24 -53.67 -4.17
N ILE A 998 -9.10 -53.71 -5.49
CA ILE A 998 -10.04 -54.40 -6.38
C ILE A 998 -9.51 -55.84 -6.49
N PRO A 999 -10.33 -56.87 -6.18
CA PRO A 999 -9.94 -58.27 -6.32
C PRO A 999 -9.57 -58.64 -7.75
#